data_AF-A0A518HPD1-F1
#
_entry.id   AF-A0A518HPD1-F1
#
_cell.length_a   1.000
_cell.length_b   1.000
_cell.length_c   1.000
_cell.angle_alpha   90.00
_cell.angle_beta   90.00
_cell.angle_gamma   90.00
#
_symmetry.space_group_name_H-M   'P 1'
#
loop_
_entity.id
_entity.type
_entity.pdbx_description
1 polymer ?
#
loop_
_entity_poly.entity_id
_entity_poly.type
_entity_poly.pdbx_seq_one_letter_code
_entity_poly.pdbx_strand_id
1 'polypeptide(L)'
;MRKQELSAFSMILAAFCLGTLTTVAFSGCKPPTAVPPAAATSNTSGSNTTGSNTTTSARWASNTTANTTVAAETPVAEVPMPVKPAVEVVEPAAAEPIASEPAASEPAASEPAASEPAASEPVAKVAAKPTSDAKVENQASATTLVAEVSDPNEVMASGKDWPQWGGTRLRNNTPGVTGLPRTWNIGKFDRRSGEWDNSNAENIVWYANLGSQTYGNPVVAGGRVFVGTNNGAGHLKRYPSQVDLGCLLAFNEADGEFLWQHSSEKLITGRVHDWPLQGICCAPLVEGNRLWFVTSRGEVRCLDVEGYYDGEDDGPVTGETAFVAELMLASDAGKAAVAALGEGKLSDGLVEALQTAGEAVSGDVKIETVNEGAGWVASGNFGGVDRTFELKKAGPRLSVLKSLGIHDKRDADTIWIYNMMQELGTSQHNMCSCSVTSYGDYLFVNTSNGLDESHLNLPAPDAPTFLCMNKNTGELLWQDSSPGSNILHGQWSSPTVAVLGGVPQVLFCGGDGWLYSFKADGGVEGKPELLWKFDCNPKESKWVIGGEGTRNNLIATPVVYNDLVYIAVGQDPEHGEGEGHFWCIDPNKRGNVSPQLAMKVEGDSRTEIPHKRIQAVEPEKGEIAVDNPNSAVVWHYSLSDNNDDGEIDFEEEMHRTIGTCAIKDDVIYVADFSGLLHCLDARGENGQAKVHFTYDMFAQSWGSPLISDGHVYVGDEDGDVAIFQFGPQYNEPMEEINMGSSVYSTPIAANGRIYISTKDKLFAIEKQSQ
;
A
#
# COMPACT_ATOMS: atom_id res chain seq x y z
N MET A 1 -15.66 -9.36 -32.29
CA MET A 1 -16.59 -8.90 -31.24
C MET A 1 -15.78 -8.09 -30.23
N ARG A 2 -16.18 -6.86 -29.89
CA ARG A 2 -15.63 -6.08 -28.77
C ARG A 2 -16.66 -6.06 -27.64
N LYS A 3 -16.31 -6.64 -26.50
CA LYS A 3 -16.98 -6.62 -25.17
C LYS A 3 -15.97 -7.26 -24.20
N GLN A 4 -15.65 -6.74 -23.03
CA GLN A 4 -15.86 -5.42 -22.43
C GLN A 4 -14.56 -5.10 -21.67
N GLU A 5 -14.00 -3.91 -21.85
CA GLU A 5 -13.08 -3.32 -20.88
C GLU A 5 -13.70 -2.00 -20.45
N LEU A 6 -13.73 -1.76 -19.14
CA LEU A 6 -14.37 -0.64 -18.46
C LEU A 6 -13.36 -0.18 -17.42
N SER A 7 -12.90 1.08 -17.49
CA SER A 7 -12.04 1.64 -16.44
C SER A 7 -12.83 1.74 -15.12
N ALA A 8 -12.12 1.85 -14.00
CA ALA A 8 -12.72 1.87 -12.66
C ALA A 8 -13.87 2.89 -12.53
N PHE A 9 -13.69 4.10 -13.09
CA PHE A 9 -14.71 5.15 -13.15
C PHE A 9 -16.05 4.72 -13.77
N SER A 10 -16.02 3.78 -14.73
CA SER A 10 -17.23 3.34 -15.44
C SER A 10 -18.13 2.42 -14.61
N MET A 11 -17.62 1.82 -13.53
CA MET A 11 -18.46 1.03 -12.60
C MET A 11 -19.26 1.92 -11.63
N ILE A 12 -18.76 3.12 -11.33
CA ILE A 12 -19.41 4.07 -10.40
C ILE A 12 -20.72 4.61 -10.99
N LEU A 13 -20.74 4.97 -12.28
CA LEU A 13 -21.92 5.54 -12.93
C LEU A 13 -23.08 4.53 -13.10
N ALA A 14 -22.77 3.23 -13.18
CA ALA A 14 -23.77 2.18 -13.40
C ALA A 14 -24.62 1.89 -12.16
N ALA A 15 -24.12 2.16 -10.95
CA ALA A 15 -24.81 1.88 -9.69
C ALA A 15 -25.91 2.91 -9.37
N PHE A 16 -25.79 4.16 -9.83
CA PHE A 16 -26.69 5.26 -9.46
C PHE A 16 -28.08 5.23 -10.14
N CYS A 17 -28.30 4.40 -11.16
CA CYS A 17 -29.55 4.42 -11.96
C CYS A 17 -30.49 3.21 -11.79
N LEU A 18 -30.15 2.20 -10.98
CA LEU A 18 -30.90 0.93 -10.92
C LEU A 18 -31.25 0.49 -9.49
N GLY A 19 -31.88 1.41 -8.75
CA GLY A 19 -32.46 1.15 -7.43
C GLY A 19 -33.95 1.47 -7.33
N THR A 20 -34.84 0.70 -7.98
CA THR A 20 -36.25 0.45 -7.54
C THR A 20 -37.03 -0.51 -8.48
N LEU A 21 -38.02 -1.22 -7.91
CA LEU A 21 -39.16 -1.92 -8.56
C LEU A 21 -38.97 -3.33 -9.23
N THR A 22 -38.95 -4.35 -8.37
CA THR A 22 -39.75 -5.61 -8.40
C THR A 22 -40.35 -6.18 -9.71
N THR A 23 -39.82 -7.33 -10.13
CA THR A 23 -40.51 -8.60 -10.55
C THR A 23 -41.90 -8.61 -11.23
N VAL A 24 -41.95 -9.07 -12.49
CA VAL A 24 -43.00 -9.99 -13.03
C VAL A 24 -42.33 -10.99 -14.01
N ALA A 25 -42.91 -12.18 -14.21
CA ALA A 25 -42.26 -13.37 -14.79
C ALA A 25 -42.59 -13.70 -16.27
N PHE A 26 -41.84 -14.70 -16.79
CA PHE A 26 -42.12 -15.65 -17.90
C PHE A 26 -41.45 -15.51 -19.29
N SER A 27 -40.66 -16.57 -19.60
CA SER A 27 -40.65 -17.36 -20.85
C SER A 27 -39.96 -16.84 -22.14
N GLY A 28 -39.12 -17.69 -22.76
CA GLY A 28 -39.03 -17.73 -24.24
C GLY A 28 -37.67 -17.99 -24.93
N CYS A 29 -37.29 -19.26 -25.08
CA CYS A 29 -36.69 -19.86 -26.31
C CYS A 29 -35.41 -19.31 -27.01
N LYS A 30 -34.35 -20.11 -26.90
CA LYS A 30 -33.36 -20.59 -27.94
C LYS A 30 -32.37 -19.63 -28.66
N PRO A 31 -31.10 -20.07 -28.85
CA PRO A 31 -30.07 -19.37 -29.63
C PRO A 31 -29.96 -19.86 -31.09
N PRO A 32 -29.30 -19.09 -31.99
CA PRO A 32 -28.84 -19.56 -33.30
C PRO A 32 -27.37 -20.05 -33.30
N THR A 33 -27.08 -20.98 -34.20
CA THR A 33 -25.86 -21.80 -34.35
C THR A 33 -24.74 -21.19 -35.21
N ALA A 34 -23.54 -21.78 -35.12
CA ALA A 34 -22.36 -21.48 -35.94
C ALA A 34 -22.28 -22.26 -37.26
N VAL A 35 -21.50 -21.74 -38.24
CA VAL A 35 -20.96 -22.44 -39.44
C VAL A 35 -19.67 -21.70 -39.94
N PRO A 36 -18.81 -22.28 -40.81
CA PRO A 36 -17.34 -22.32 -40.58
C PRO A 36 -16.49 -21.70 -41.75
N PRO A 37 -15.14 -21.79 -41.75
CA PRO A 37 -14.28 -21.08 -42.71
C PRO A 37 -13.82 -21.91 -43.93
N ALA A 38 -13.30 -21.21 -44.94
CA ALA A 38 -12.45 -21.70 -46.04
C ALA A 38 -11.30 -20.67 -46.21
N ALA A 39 -10.01 -21.01 -46.31
CA ALA A 39 -9.33 -21.88 -47.29
C ALA A 39 -9.44 -21.34 -48.74
N ALA A 40 -8.38 -21.17 -49.54
CA ALA A 40 -6.93 -21.35 -49.32
C ALA A 40 -6.13 -20.66 -50.48
N THR A 41 -4.83 -20.97 -50.61
CA THR A 41 -3.94 -20.74 -51.78
C THR A 41 -3.40 -19.31 -52.00
N SER A 42 -2.18 -19.09 -52.52
CA SER A 42 -0.94 -19.91 -52.60
C SER A 42 0.19 -19.08 -53.22
N ASN A 43 1.46 -19.43 -52.96
CA ASN A 43 2.63 -19.25 -53.86
C ASN A 43 3.10 -17.81 -54.21
N THR A 44 4.38 -17.50 -54.48
CA THR A 44 5.72 -18.05 -54.11
C THR A 44 6.80 -17.06 -54.60
N SER A 45 8.00 -17.10 -53.99
CA SER A 45 9.33 -16.84 -54.61
C SER A 45 9.77 -15.43 -55.06
N GLY A 46 11.09 -15.16 -54.90
CA GLY A 46 11.83 -13.98 -55.41
C GLY A 46 12.12 -12.94 -54.32
N SER A 47 13.25 -12.89 -53.58
CA SER A 47 14.67 -12.97 -54.02
C SER A 47 14.92 -11.97 -55.17
N ASN A 48 15.74 -10.91 -55.03
CA ASN A 48 17.11 -10.92 -54.52
C ASN A 48 17.67 -9.49 -54.20
N THR A 49 18.64 -9.42 -53.27
CA THR A 49 19.93 -8.67 -53.30
C THR A 49 20.07 -7.39 -54.15
N THR A 50 20.80 -6.32 -53.77
CA THR A 50 21.98 -6.21 -52.87
C THR A 50 22.33 -4.74 -52.61
N GLY A 51 23.09 -4.48 -51.53
CA GLY A 51 24.24 -3.56 -51.55
C GLY A 51 23.91 -2.07 -51.40
N SER A 52 24.29 -1.42 -50.29
CA SER A 52 25.66 -0.91 -50.02
C SER A 52 26.03 0.25 -50.97
N ASN A 53 26.58 1.38 -50.51
CA ASN A 53 27.16 1.68 -49.20
C ASN A 53 27.35 3.21 -49.06
N THR A 54 27.49 3.72 -47.83
CA THR A 54 28.41 4.81 -47.37
C THR A 54 28.73 5.99 -48.33
N THR A 55 28.82 7.27 -47.91
CA THR A 55 29.32 7.82 -46.63
C THR A 55 29.11 9.35 -46.59
N THR A 56 29.34 9.97 -45.43
CA THR A 56 29.82 11.37 -45.24
C THR A 56 29.01 12.51 -45.89
N SER A 57 28.20 13.26 -45.12
CA SER A 57 28.61 14.40 -44.26
C SER A 57 28.84 15.72 -45.01
N ALA A 58 28.07 16.75 -44.65
CA ALA A 58 28.60 18.06 -44.22
C ALA A 58 27.48 18.93 -43.67
N ARG A 59 27.73 19.60 -42.54
CA ARG A 59 26.91 20.72 -42.04
C ARG A 59 27.01 21.90 -43.02
N TRP A 60 25.95 22.69 -43.13
CA TRP A 60 26.08 24.15 -43.15
C TRP A 60 24.86 24.81 -42.51
N ALA A 61 25.10 25.99 -41.94
CA ALA A 61 24.18 26.65 -41.03
C ALA A 61 23.75 28.03 -41.53
N SER A 62 22.55 28.44 -41.08
CA SER A 62 22.15 29.81 -40.72
C SER A 62 22.11 30.95 -41.75
N ASN A 63 21.03 31.75 -41.64
CA ASN A 63 21.00 33.23 -41.73
C ASN A 63 21.11 33.91 -43.14
N THR A 64 20.39 35.00 -43.49
CA THR A 64 19.43 35.88 -42.76
C THR A 64 18.53 36.73 -43.71
N THR A 65 17.45 37.32 -43.13
CA THR A 65 16.79 38.65 -43.41
C THR A 65 15.96 38.99 -44.68
N ALA A 66 14.67 39.24 -44.42
CA ALA A 66 13.91 40.52 -44.55
C ALA A 66 13.64 41.22 -45.92
N ASN A 67 12.35 41.42 -46.26
CA ASN A 67 11.61 42.70 -46.03
C ASN A 67 10.11 42.65 -46.44
N THR A 68 9.22 43.10 -45.52
CA THR A 68 8.16 44.15 -45.63
C THR A 68 7.55 44.55 -47.02
N THR A 69 6.27 44.95 -47.19
CA THR A 69 5.16 45.32 -46.27
C THR A 69 3.76 45.41 -46.95
N VAL A 70 2.69 45.10 -46.19
CA VAL A 70 1.34 45.75 -46.10
C VAL A 70 0.33 45.75 -47.28
N ALA A 71 -0.84 45.12 -47.05
CA ALA A 71 -2.22 45.68 -47.05
C ALA A 71 -3.26 44.53 -46.97
N ALA A 72 -4.45 44.59 -46.38
CA ALA A 72 -5.12 45.39 -45.35
C ALA A 72 -6.53 44.74 -45.16
N GLU A 73 -6.96 44.63 -43.91
CA GLU A 73 -8.19 44.02 -43.33
C GLU A 73 -9.55 44.14 -44.06
N THR A 74 -10.44 43.14 -43.87
CA THR A 74 -11.74 43.27 -43.16
C THR A 74 -12.41 41.88 -42.92
N PRO A 75 -13.37 41.72 -41.97
CA PRO A 75 -13.49 40.48 -41.16
C PRO A 75 -14.70 39.57 -41.45
N VAL A 76 -14.70 38.35 -40.86
CA VAL A 76 -15.89 37.46 -40.78
C VAL A 76 -16.03 36.77 -39.41
N ALA A 77 -17.05 37.23 -38.67
CA ALA A 77 -17.92 36.55 -37.69
C ALA A 77 -17.38 35.50 -36.68
N GLU A 78 -17.54 35.83 -35.39
CA GLU A 78 -17.64 34.89 -34.27
C GLU A 78 -18.95 34.07 -34.32
N VAL A 79 -18.95 32.89 -33.70
CA VAL A 79 -20.16 32.10 -33.41
C VAL A 79 -20.39 32.08 -31.89
N PRO A 80 -21.54 32.56 -31.38
CA PRO A 80 -21.76 32.70 -29.94
C PRO A 80 -22.20 31.38 -29.27
N MET A 81 -21.79 31.20 -28.01
CA MET A 81 -22.28 30.13 -27.13
C MET A 81 -23.70 30.42 -26.63
N PRO A 82 -24.53 29.40 -26.32
CA PRO A 82 -25.92 29.60 -25.92
C PRO A 82 -26.06 30.11 -24.48
N VAL A 83 -26.83 31.19 -24.32
CA VAL A 83 -27.13 31.83 -23.02
C VAL A 83 -28.29 31.10 -22.31
N LYS A 84 -28.16 30.83 -21.00
CA LYS A 84 -29.25 30.31 -20.15
C LYS A 84 -30.40 31.33 -20.05
N PRO A 85 -31.69 30.92 -20.07
CA PRO A 85 -32.79 31.84 -19.82
C PRO A 85 -32.80 32.35 -18.37
N ALA A 86 -33.07 33.64 -18.18
CA ALA A 86 -33.44 34.18 -16.88
C ALA A 86 -34.88 33.74 -16.52
N VAL A 87 -35.13 33.49 -15.23
CA VAL A 87 -36.48 33.25 -14.68
C VAL A 87 -36.71 34.28 -13.58
N GLU A 88 -37.92 34.85 -13.56
CA GLU A 88 -38.30 35.96 -12.69
C GLU A 88 -38.31 35.61 -11.20
N VAL A 89 -37.98 36.62 -10.38
CA VAL A 89 -38.15 36.59 -8.92
C VAL A 89 -39.62 36.84 -8.59
N VAL A 90 -40.19 35.99 -7.73
CA VAL A 90 -41.50 36.22 -7.10
C VAL A 90 -41.32 36.18 -5.58
N GLU A 91 -41.61 37.31 -4.92
CA GLU A 91 -41.65 37.40 -3.45
C GLU A 91 -42.78 36.56 -2.85
N PRO A 92 -42.70 36.26 -1.54
CA PRO A 92 -43.83 36.62 -0.70
C PRO A 92 -43.45 37.51 0.49
N ALA A 93 -44.42 38.34 0.89
CA ALA A 93 -44.27 39.41 1.90
C ALA A 93 -44.31 38.92 3.36
N ALA A 94 -43.91 39.83 4.26
CA ALA A 94 -43.62 39.61 5.67
C ALA A 94 -44.83 39.62 6.63
N ALA A 95 -44.60 39.10 7.85
CA ALA A 95 -45.20 39.62 9.09
C ALA A 95 -44.28 39.31 10.30
N GLU A 96 -43.95 40.35 11.08
CA GLU A 96 -43.18 40.31 12.34
C GLU A 96 -44.10 40.14 13.58
N PRO A 97 -43.66 40.37 14.83
CA PRO A 97 -42.78 39.54 15.66
C PRO A 97 -43.45 39.20 17.03
N ILE A 98 -42.70 38.66 17.99
CA ILE A 98 -42.66 39.10 19.42
C ILE A 98 -41.61 38.25 20.18
N ALA A 99 -40.86 38.89 21.07
CA ALA A 99 -39.82 38.26 21.88
C ALA A 99 -40.30 37.90 23.30
N SER A 100 -39.75 36.82 23.87
CA SER A 100 -39.41 36.73 25.30
C SER A 100 -38.57 35.48 25.61
N GLU A 101 -37.40 35.68 26.20
CA GLU A 101 -36.72 34.73 27.11
C GLU A 101 -37.67 34.29 28.26
N PRO A 102 -37.49 33.12 28.94
CA PRO A 102 -36.24 32.87 29.69
C PRO A 102 -35.80 31.40 29.99
N ALA A 103 -34.54 31.31 30.42
CA ALA A 103 -33.96 30.45 31.49
C ALA A 103 -34.08 28.90 31.45
N ALA A 104 -33.01 28.27 31.96
CA ALA A 104 -32.79 26.83 31.99
C ALA A 104 -33.42 26.10 33.20
N SER A 105 -33.68 24.80 33.02
CA SER A 105 -33.63 23.79 34.08
C SER A 105 -33.44 22.37 33.52
N GLU A 106 -32.79 21.50 34.31
CA GLU A 106 -32.61 20.07 34.02
C GLU A 106 -33.95 19.31 34.00
N PRO A 107 -33.95 18.06 33.49
CA PRO A 107 -34.59 17.01 34.30
C PRO A 107 -33.85 15.66 34.35
N ALA A 108 -34.03 14.97 35.48
CA ALA A 108 -33.55 13.62 35.71
C ALA A 108 -34.59 12.52 35.36
N ALA A 109 -34.06 11.31 35.18
CA ALA A 109 -34.66 9.97 35.06
C ALA A 109 -36.16 9.72 35.37
N SER A 110 -36.76 8.80 34.59
CA SER A 110 -37.62 7.71 35.11
C SER A 110 -37.79 6.55 34.11
N GLU A 111 -38.11 5.35 34.64
CA GLU A 111 -38.06 4.03 33.97
C GLU A 111 -39.35 3.58 33.24
N PRO A 112 -39.33 2.47 32.46
CA PRO A 112 -40.37 2.11 31.48
C PRO A 112 -41.29 0.93 31.88
N ALA A 113 -42.37 0.74 31.11
CA ALA A 113 -43.15 -0.50 30.99
C ALA A 113 -44.06 -0.44 29.73
N ALA A 114 -44.51 -1.53 29.08
CA ALA A 114 -44.03 -2.91 28.94
C ALA A 114 -44.92 -3.63 27.89
N SER A 115 -44.39 -4.59 27.12
CA SER A 115 -45.19 -5.68 26.52
C SER A 115 -44.36 -6.89 26.04
N GLU A 116 -44.86 -8.08 26.34
CA GLU A 116 -44.36 -9.44 26.04
C GLU A 116 -45.60 -10.38 25.95
N PRO A 117 -45.53 -11.70 25.67
CA PRO A 117 -44.42 -12.58 25.21
C PRO A 117 -44.71 -13.13 23.78
N ALA A 118 -44.14 -14.18 23.19
CA ALA A 118 -43.18 -15.27 23.55
C ALA A 118 -42.38 -15.66 22.26
N ALA A 119 -41.56 -16.72 22.14
CA ALA A 119 -41.25 -17.91 22.95
C ALA A 119 -39.78 -18.36 22.78
N SER A 120 -39.29 -19.16 23.74
CA SER A 120 -37.91 -19.67 23.91
C SER A 120 -37.70 -21.07 23.26
N GLU A 121 -36.53 -21.74 23.15
CA GLU A 121 -35.21 -21.78 23.83
C GLU A 121 -34.12 -22.30 22.84
N PRO A 122 -32.82 -22.55 23.19
CA PRO A 122 -32.01 -22.05 24.32
C PRO A 122 -30.68 -21.37 23.89
N VAL A 123 -30.15 -20.48 24.75
CA VAL A 123 -28.79 -19.93 24.61
C VAL A 123 -27.81 -20.72 25.49
N ALA A 124 -26.68 -21.14 24.93
CA ALA A 124 -25.59 -21.76 25.68
C ALA A 124 -24.90 -20.72 26.58
N LYS A 125 -24.67 -21.07 27.85
CA LYS A 125 -24.10 -20.16 28.86
C LYS A 125 -22.64 -19.83 28.54
N VAL A 126 -22.34 -18.55 28.37
CA VAL A 126 -20.96 -18.04 28.48
C VAL A 126 -20.49 -18.27 29.92
N ALA A 127 -19.42 -19.04 30.09
CA ALA A 127 -18.82 -19.29 31.39
C ALA A 127 -18.07 -18.04 31.90
N ALA A 128 -18.05 -17.85 33.21
CA ALA A 128 -17.51 -16.65 33.82
C ALA A 128 -15.99 -16.53 33.66
N LYS A 129 -15.54 -15.27 33.56
CA LYS A 129 -14.15 -14.81 33.58
C LYS A 129 -13.33 -15.53 34.69
N PRO A 130 -12.21 -16.21 34.37
CA PRO A 130 -11.31 -16.71 35.40
C PRO A 130 -10.73 -15.54 36.19
N THR A 131 -10.72 -15.67 37.51
CA THR A 131 -10.07 -14.72 38.41
C THR A 131 -8.55 -14.76 38.22
N SER A 132 -7.92 -13.58 38.28
CA SER A 132 -6.47 -13.42 38.34
C SER A 132 -5.89 -14.13 39.56
N ASP A 133 -5.27 -15.30 39.35
CA ASP A 133 -4.23 -15.90 40.19
C ASP A 133 -3.72 -17.21 39.55
N ALA A 134 -3.16 -17.09 38.33
CA ALA A 134 -2.30 -18.11 37.74
C ALA A 134 -0.91 -17.48 37.56
N LYS A 135 0.12 -18.13 38.11
CA LYS A 135 1.49 -17.61 38.07
C LYS A 135 1.93 -17.44 36.62
N VAL A 136 2.50 -16.28 36.32
CA VAL A 136 3.43 -16.13 35.20
C VAL A 136 4.63 -17.02 35.50
N GLU A 137 4.61 -18.26 35.01
CA GLU A 137 5.85 -19.01 34.87
C GLU A 137 6.65 -18.33 33.76
N ASN A 138 7.88 -17.92 34.09
CA ASN A 138 8.80 -17.28 33.16
C ASN A 138 8.82 -18.07 31.84
N GLN A 139 8.25 -17.50 30.77
CA GLN A 139 8.68 -17.88 29.43
C GLN A 139 10.18 -17.64 29.37
N ALA A 140 10.91 -18.62 28.84
CA ALA A 140 12.36 -18.61 28.86
C ALA A 140 12.89 -17.32 28.23
N SER A 141 13.97 -16.77 28.78
CA SER A 141 14.59 -15.55 28.27
C SER A 141 14.80 -15.69 26.76
N ALA A 142 14.14 -14.85 25.97
CA ALA A 142 14.38 -14.75 24.55
C ALA A 142 15.86 -14.41 24.35
N THR A 143 16.66 -15.41 24.01
CA THR A 143 18.02 -15.18 23.53
C THR A 143 17.90 -14.35 22.26
N THR A 144 18.54 -13.18 22.24
CA THR A 144 18.53 -12.29 21.08
C THR A 144 19.03 -13.05 19.85
N LEU A 145 18.13 -13.34 18.90
CA LEU A 145 18.47 -14.12 17.70
C LEU A 145 19.01 -13.24 16.58
N VAL A 146 18.75 -11.92 16.64
CA VAL A 146 19.30 -10.93 15.71
C VAL A 146 19.83 -9.74 16.52
N ALA A 147 21.10 -9.83 16.93
CA ALA A 147 21.69 -8.99 17.97
C ALA A 147 22.38 -7.70 17.48
N GLU A 148 22.59 -7.52 16.18
CA GLU A 148 23.35 -6.38 15.65
C GLU A 148 22.45 -5.36 14.96
N VAL A 149 22.62 -4.08 15.33
CA VAL A 149 22.03 -2.95 14.61
C VAL A 149 22.85 -2.73 13.36
N SER A 150 22.25 -2.91 12.18
CA SER A 150 22.91 -2.56 10.92
C SER A 150 23.22 -1.07 10.86
N ASP A 151 24.46 -0.71 10.52
CA ASP A 151 24.82 0.68 10.22
C ASP A 151 24.21 1.03 8.85
N PRO A 152 23.30 2.02 8.78
CA PRO A 152 22.71 2.44 7.51
C PRO A 152 23.75 2.82 6.46
N ASN A 153 24.88 3.40 6.87
CA ASN A 153 25.94 3.83 5.95
C ASN A 153 26.64 2.64 5.31
N GLU A 154 26.86 1.54 6.05
CA GLU A 154 27.45 0.33 5.50
C GLU A 154 26.52 -0.34 4.50
N VAL A 155 25.21 -0.45 4.82
CA VAL A 155 24.21 -1.00 3.89
C VAL A 155 24.13 -0.14 2.62
N MET A 156 23.94 1.17 2.75
CA MET A 156 23.90 2.10 1.61
C MET A 156 25.18 2.07 0.78
N ALA A 157 26.37 1.99 1.39
CA ALA A 157 27.63 1.95 0.64
C ALA A 157 27.98 0.58 0.04
N SER A 158 27.38 -0.51 0.52
CA SER A 158 27.79 -1.87 0.16
C SER A 158 27.49 -2.29 -1.28
N GLY A 159 26.41 -1.76 -1.87
CA GLY A 159 25.85 -2.25 -3.14
C GLY A 159 25.36 -3.70 -3.09
N LYS A 160 25.08 -4.24 -1.90
CA LYS A 160 24.60 -5.61 -1.69
C LYS A 160 23.09 -5.63 -1.44
N ASP A 161 22.62 -6.61 -0.67
CA ASP A 161 21.27 -6.75 -0.12
C ASP A 161 20.62 -5.41 0.28
N TRP A 162 19.33 -5.30 -0.02
CA TRP A 162 18.47 -4.15 0.27
C TRP A 162 17.29 -4.64 1.14
N PRO A 163 17.53 -4.84 2.45
CA PRO A 163 16.75 -5.76 3.29
C PRO A 163 15.44 -5.19 3.87
N GLN A 164 15.06 -3.96 3.51
CA GLN A 164 13.79 -3.35 3.90
C GLN A 164 13.41 -2.22 2.95
N TRP A 165 12.22 -1.65 3.11
CA TRP A 165 11.84 -0.43 2.39
C TRP A 165 12.87 0.71 2.61
N GLY A 166 13.41 1.26 1.52
CA GLY A 166 14.50 2.23 1.51
C GLY A 166 15.86 1.68 1.99
N GLY A 167 16.04 0.35 2.00
CA GLY A 167 17.26 -0.38 2.37
C GLY A 167 17.62 -0.37 3.86
N THR A 168 17.30 0.71 4.55
CA THR A 168 17.69 0.97 5.94
C THR A 168 16.55 1.65 6.69
N ARG A 169 16.67 1.66 8.03
CA ARG A 169 15.79 2.43 8.91
C ARG A 169 15.78 3.96 8.67
N LEU A 170 16.65 4.50 7.81
CA LEU A 170 16.64 5.91 7.37
C LEU A 170 15.75 6.16 6.14
N ARG A 171 15.30 5.09 5.47
CA ARG A 171 14.34 5.09 4.34
C ARG A 171 14.79 5.79 3.05
N ASN A 172 16.07 6.15 2.94
CA ASN A 172 16.63 6.81 1.77
C ASN A 172 16.99 5.79 0.66
N ASN A 173 16.29 5.80 -0.48
CA ASN A 173 16.44 4.80 -1.55
C ASN A 173 17.68 5.03 -2.44
N THR A 174 18.87 4.91 -1.82
CA THR A 174 20.17 5.29 -2.43
C THR A 174 21.23 4.17 -2.36
N PRO A 175 20.96 2.96 -2.88
CA PRO A 175 21.88 1.84 -2.79
C PRO A 175 23.16 2.07 -3.63
N GLY A 176 24.31 1.79 -3.06
CA GLY A 176 25.65 1.93 -3.66
C GLY A 176 26.00 0.87 -4.70
N VAL A 177 25.01 0.32 -5.39
CA VAL A 177 25.23 -0.61 -6.51
C VAL A 177 25.90 0.12 -7.66
N THR A 178 26.76 -0.59 -8.39
CA THR A 178 27.50 -0.07 -9.54
C THR A 178 27.48 -1.05 -10.70
N GLY A 179 27.66 -0.56 -11.93
CA GLY A 179 27.61 -1.39 -13.14
C GLY A 179 26.20 -1.71 -13.62
N LEU A 180 25.20 -0.92 -13.20
CA LEU A 180 23.80 -1.13 -13.53
C LEU A 180 23.53 -0.96 -15.04
N PRO A 181 22.54 -1.67 -15.60
CA PRO A 181 22.08 -1.42 -16.95
C PRO A 181 21.42 -0.03 -17.04
N ARG A 182 21.63 0.63 -18.19
CA ARG A 182 21.01 1.93 -18.54
C ARG A 182 19.94 1.80 -19.62
N THR A 183 19.97 0.67 -20.32
CA THR A 183 19.02 0.25 -21.34
C THR A 183 18.66 -1.20 -21.04
N TRP A 184 17.42 -1.58 -21.28
CA TRP A 184 16.96 -2.97 -21.27
C TRP A 184 15.76 -3.09 -22.19
N ASN A 185 15.38 -4.33 -22.50
CA ASN A 185 14.17 -4.61 -23.25
C ASN A 185 13.49 -5.83 -22.63
N ILE A 186 12.25 -5.69 -22.19
CA ILE A 186 11.49 -6.78 -21.56
C ILE A 186 11.01 -7.85 -22.55
N GLY A 187 11.32 -7.73 -23.84
CA GLY A 187 10.75 -8.59 -24.90
C GLY A 187 9.27 -8.30 -25.11
N LYS A 188 8.47 -9.34 -25.37
CA LYS A 188 7.01 -9.23 -25.49
C LYS A 188 6.31 -10.37 -24.75
N PHE A 189 5.15 -10.07 -24.18
CA PHE A 189 4.27 -11.07 -23.59
C PHE A 189 2.99 -11.19 -24.42
N ASP A 190 2.59 -12.41 -24.78
CA ASP A 190 1.28 -12.61 -25.40
C ASP A 190 0.17 -12.33 -24.37
N ARG A 191 -0.75 -11.44 -24.72
CA ARG A 191 -1.83 -10.96 -23.82
C ARG A 191 -2.88 -12.04 -23.47
N ARG A 192 -2.78 -13.26 -24.00
CA ARG A 192 -3.72 -14.36 -23.75
C ARG A 192 -3.06 -15.60 -23.13
N SER A 193 -1.89 -16.00 -23.62
CA SER A 193 -1.15 -17.14 -23.07
C SER A 193 -0.17 -16.75 -21.96
N GLY A 194 0.24 -15.48 -21.90
CA GLY A 194 1.32 -15.02 -21.02
C GLY A 194 2.70 -15.50 -21.45
N GLU A 195 2.82 -16.15 -22.62
CA GLU A 195 4.10 -16.64 -23.14
C GLU A 195 5.03 -15.46 -23.47
N TRP A 196 6.30 -15.61 -23.07
CA TRP A 196 7.34 -14.61 -23.26
C TRP A 196 8.10 -14.84 -24.56
N ASP A 197 7.98 -13.89 -25.49
CA ASP A 197 8.87 -13.74 -26.64
C ASP A 197 10.09 -12.92 -26.22
N ASN A 198 11.16 -13.62 -25.84
CA ASN A 198 12.44 -13.05 -25.45
C ASN A 198 13.40 -12.80 -26.63
N SER A 199 12.95 -12.94 -27.89
CA SER A 199 13.81 -12.82 -29.07
C SER A 199 14.51 -11.47 -29.24
N ASN A 200 13.98 -10.43 -28.58
CA ASN A 200 14.56 -9.08 -28.52
C ASN A 200 14.75 -8.60 -27.07
N ALA A 201 14.70 -9.49 -26.08
CA ALA A 201 14.93 -9.11 -24.69
C ALA A 201 16.41 -8.79 -24.46
N GLU A 202 16.68 -7.74 -23.70
CA GLU A 202 18.05 -7.25 -23.41
C GLU A 202 18.16 -6.95 -21.92
N ASN A 203 19.26 -7.35 -21.29
CA ASN A 203 19.58 -7.10 -19.88
C ASN A 203 18.56 -7.63 -18.84
N ILE A 204 17.56 -8.41 -19.26
CA ILE A 204 16.71 -9.19 -18.35
C ILE A 204 17.48 -10.47 -17.96
N VAL A 205 17.61 -10.73 -16.65
CA VAL A 205 18.12 -12.01 -16.13
C VAL A 205 16.97 -13.01 -16.04
N TRP A 206 15.90 -12.59 -15.36
CA TRP A 206 14.68 -13.37 -15.16
C TRP A 206 13.49 -12.44 -14.93
N TYR A 207 12.28 -13.00 -15.07
CA TYR A 207 11.05 -12.39 -14.59
C TYR A 207 10.24 -13.44 -13.83
N ALA A 208 9.46 -13.00 -12.85
CA ALA A 208 8.50 -13.83 -12.14
C ALA A 208 7.09 -13.21 -12.24
N ASN A 209 6.05 -14.05 -12.33
CA ASN A 209 4.67 -13.57 -12.29
C ASN A 209 4.26 -13.27 -10.84
N LEU A 210 3.62 -12.12 -10.63
CA LEU A 210 3.05 -11.68 -9.37
C LEU A 210 1.52 -11.80 -9.43
N GLY A 211 0.83 -11.13 -8.51
CA GLY A 211 -0.61 -10.98 -8.55
C GLY A 211 -1.13 -10.22 -9.78
N SER A 212 -2.44 -9.95 -9.80
CA SER A 212 -3.06 -9.07 -10.79
C SER A 212 -2.96 -7.58 -10.41
N GLN A 213 -2.57 -7.29 -9.17
CA GLN A 213 -2.24 -5.96 -8.65
C GLN A 213 -1.10 -6.06 -7.63
N THR A 214 -0.09 -5.20 -7.77
CA THR A 214 1.12 -5.17 -6.94
C THR A 214 1.46 -3.73 -6.59
N TYR A 215 1.60 -3.46 -5.31
CA TYR A 215 2.02 -2.17 -4.75
C TYR A 215 3.11 -2.33 -3.67
N GLY A 216 3.40 -3.56 -3.23
CA GLY A 216 4.46 -3.84 -2.29
C GLY A 216 5.83 -3.73 -2.96
N ASN A 217 6.70 -2.89 -2.40
CA ASN A 217 8.05 -2.71 -2.93
C ASN A 217 8.89 -4.00 -2.72
N PRO A 218 9.70 -4.41 -3.72
CA PRO A 218 10.57 -5.57 -3.59
C PRO A 218 11.68 -5.34 -2.55
N VAL A 219 12.09 -6.41 -1.88
CA VAL A 219 13.14 -6.43 -0.84
C VAL A 219 14.10 -7.58 -1.16
N VAL A 220 15.41 -7.33 -1.10
CA VAL A 220 16.44 -8.32 -1.47
C VAL A 220 17.33 -8.61 -0.28
N ALA A 221 17.40 -9.87 0.14
CA ALA A 221 18.23 -10.29 1.27
C ALA A 221 18.58 -11.78 1.20
N GLY A 222 19.84 -12.12 1.49
CA GLY A 222 20.28 -13.50 1.71
C GLY A 222 20.10 -14.44 0.50
N GLY A 223 20.16 -13.92 -0.73
CA GLY A 223 19.90 -14.71 -1.94
C GLY A 223 18.42 -14.86 -2.31
N ARG A 224 17.53 -14.04 -1.73
CA ARG A 224 16.09 -14.04 -1.99
C ARG A 224 15.57 -12.65 -2.34
N VAL A 225 14.49 -12.62 -3.12
CA VAL A 225 13.67 -11.44 -3.36
C VAL A 225 12.27 -11.66 -2.79
N PHE A 226 11.83 -10.77 -1.92
CA PHE A 226 10.51 -10.78 -1.30
C PHE A 226 9.65 -9.66 -1.87
N VAL A 227 8.37 -9.93 -2.15
CA VAL A 227 7.45 -8.92 -2.69
C VAL A 227 6.00 -9.15 -2.24
N GLY A 228 5.36 -8.08 -1.78
CA GLY A 228 3.95 -8.07 -1.41
C GLY A 228 3.05 -7.85 -2.63
N THR A 229 2.07 -8.73 -2.83
CA THR A 229 1.15 -8.71 -4.00
C THR A 229 -0.16 -9.41 -3.67
N ASN A 230 -1.04 -9.64 -4.66
CA ASN A 230 -2.23 -10.50 -4.54
C ASN A 230 -1.99 -11.89 -5.16
N ASN A 231 -2.97 -12.79 -5.11
CA ASN A 231 -2.83 -14.18 -5.59
C ASN A 231 -3.07 -14.40 -7.12
N GLY A 232 -3.05 -13.36 -7.96
CA GLY A 232 -3.33 -13.46 -9.39
C GLY A 232 -2.46 -14.43 -10.21
N ALA A 233 -1.24 -14.75 -9.76
CA ALA A 233 -0.43 -15.83 -10.36
C ALA A 233 -0.92 -17.24 -9.99
N GLY A 234 -1.55 -17.43 -8.82
CA GLY A 234 -1.99 -18.73 -8.31
C GLY A 234 -0.85 -19.72 -8.08
N HIS A 235 0.25 -19.29 -7.45
CA HIS A 235 1.46 -20.12 -7.24
C HIS A 235 1.19 -21.42 -6.44
N LEU A 236 0.16 -21.42 -5.58
CA LEU A 236 -0.23 -22.58 -4.76
C LEU A 236 -1.49 -23.24 -5.33
N LYS A 237 -1.45 -24.56 -5.60
CA LYS A 237 -2.57 -25.29 -6.23
C LYS A 237 -3.92 -25.18 -5.49
N ARG A 238 -3.89 -25.07 -4.16
CA ARG A 238 -5.08 -24.88 -3.33
C ARG A 238 -5.67 -23.47 -3.40
N TYR A 239 -4.88 -22.50 -3.86
CA TYR A 239 -5.26 -21.12 -4.10
C TYR A 239 -5.03 -20.76 -5.58
N PRO A 240 -5.84 -21.33 -6.50
CA PRO A 240 -5.81 -20.94 -7.91
C PRO A 240 -6.16 -19.44 -8.07
N SER A 241 -5.76 -18.82 -9.18
CA SER A 241 -5.73 -17.37 -9.35
C SER A 241 -7.07 -16.62 -9.20
N GLN A 242 -8.21 -17.31 -9.27
CA GLN A 242 -9.52 -16.74 -8.95
C GLN A 242 -9.81 -16.58 -7.44
N VAL A 243 -8.97 -17.15 -6.57
CA VAL A 243 -9.05 -16.95 -5.11
C VAL A 243 -8.27 -15.69 -4.77
N ASP A 244 -8.98 -14.66 -4.33
CA ASP A 244 -8.40 -13.38 -3.89
C ASP A 244 -7.78 -13.53 -2.48
N LEU A 245 -6.52 -13.10 -2.34
CA LEU A 245 -5.72 -13.14 -1.11
C LEU A 245 -4.74 -11.96 -1.12
N GLY A 246 -4.28 -11.56 0.06
CA GLY A 246 -2.98 -10.87 0.20
C GLY A 246 -1.85 -11.90 0.26
N CYS A 247 -0.80 -11.73 -0.55
CA CYS A 247 0.34 -12.65 -0.61
C CYS A 247 1.66 -11.92 -0.34
N LEU A 248 2.56 -12.55 0.43
CA LEU A 248 3.98 -12.23 0.41
C LEU A 248 4.68 -13.39 -0.31
N LEU A 249 5.35 -13.10 -1.42
CA LEU A 249 6.04 -14.10 -2.23
C LEU A 249 7.54 -14.03 -1.98
N ALA A 250 8.21 -15.18 -1.95
CA ALA A 250 9.65 -15.31 -1.95
C ALA A 250 10.13 -15.96 -3.25
N PHE A 251 11.15 -15.37 -3.88
CA PHE A 251 11.81 -15.87 -5.08
C PHE A 251 13.32 -16.05 -4.83
N ASN A 252 13.94 -17.00 -5.51
CA ASN A 252 15.39 -17.11 -5.56
C ASN A 252 15.96 -15.91 -6.32
N GLU A 253 16.95 -15.23 -5.75
CA GLU A 253 17.54 -14.03 -6.35
C GLU A 253 18.29 -14.32 -7.65
N ALA A 254 18.91 -15.50 -7.77
CA ALA A 254 19.79 -15.83 -8.89
C ALA A 254 19.01 -16.00 -10.21
N ASP A 255 17.89 -16.74 -10.18
CA ASP A 255 17.14 -17.22 -11.35
C ASP A 255 15.62 -16.95 -11.32
N GLY A 256 15.09 -16.39 -10.23
CA GLY A 256 13.67 -16.08 -10.08
C GLY A 256 12.78 -17.29 -9.78
N GLU A 257 13.34 -18.45 -9.38
CA GLU A 257 12.49 -19.58 -8.97
C GLU A 257 11.59 -19.16 -7.79
N PHE A 258 10.27 -19.34 -7.93
CA PHE A 258 9.35 -19.25 -6.81
C PHE A 258 9.77 -20.22 -5.71
N LEU A 259 9.98 -19.71 -4.49
CA LEU A 259 10.36 -20.51 -3.32
C LEU A 259 9.11 -20.86 -2.50
N TRP A 260 8.45 -19.85 -1.95
CA TRP A 260 7.28 -20.01 -1.08
C TRP A 260 6.37 -18.76 -1.09
N GLN A 261 5.13 -18.94 -0.60
CA GLN A 261 4.12 -17.90 -0.46
C GLN A 261 3.50 -17.93 0.94
N HIS A 262 3.51 -16.79 1.65
CA HIS A 262 2.56 -16.55 2.74
C HIS A 262 1.21 -16.15 2.14
N SER A 263 0.11 -16.67 2.68
CA SER A 263 -1.25 -16.49 2.15
C SER A 263 -2.21 -15.92 3.21
N SER A 264 -2.62 -14.67 3.06
CA SER A 264 -3.64 -14.03 3.87
C SER A 264 -4.99 -14.04 3.17
N GLU A 265 -5.91 -14.89 3.66
CA GLU A 265 -7.30 -14.91 3.21
C GLU A 265 -8.02 -13.59 3.51
N LYS A 266 -8.87 -13.16 2.57
CA LYS A 266 -9.63 -11.92 2.69
C LYS A 266 -10.54 -11.90 3.93
N LEU A 267 -10.58 -10.76 4.63
CA LEU A 267 -11.50 -10.59 5.77
C LEU A 267 -12.97 -10.69 5.31
N ILE A 268 -13.81 -11.38 6.09
CA ILE A 268 -15.24 -11.58 5.77
C ILE A 268 -16.05 -10.27 5.76
N THR A 269 -15.51 -9.21 6.35
CA THR A 269 -16.05 -7.84 6.31
C THR A 269 -15.84 -7.16 4.95
N GLY A 270 -15.02 -7.73 4.06
CA GLY A 270 -14.76 -7.23 2.71
C GLY A 270 -14.25 -5.80 2.72
N ARG A 271 -14.75 -4.97 1.78
CA ARG A 271 -14.30 -3.60 1.50
C ARG A 271 -14.13 -2.69 2.72
N VAL A 272 -14.88 -2.92 3.80
CA VAL A 272 -14.76 -2.17 5.06
C VAL A 272 -13.35 -2.23 5.65
N HIS A 273 -12.66 -3.36 5.55
CA HIS A 273 -11.32 -3.56 6.15
C HIS A 273 -10.30 -4.22 5.21
N ASP A 274 -10.72 -4.90 4.14
CA ASP A 274 -9.83 -5.65 3.25
C ASP A 274 -10.33 -5.56 1.81
N TRP A 275 -9.68 -4.70 1.04
CA TRP A 275 -10.14 -4.28 -0.27
C TRP A 275 -9.97 -5.39 -1.33
N PRO A 276 -10.98 -5.69 -2.17
CA PRO A 276 -10.90 -6.77 -3.16
C PRO A 276 -9.78 -6.58 -4.18
N LEU A 277 -9.08 -7.65 -4.52
CA LEU A 277 -7.93 -7.69 -5.44
C LEU A 277 -6.73 -6.83 -5.01
N GLN A 278 -6.75 -6.19 -3.85
CA GLN A 278 -5.60 -5.46 -3.32
C GLN A 278 -4.68 -6.44 -2.58
N GLY A 279 -3.38 -6.39 -2.86
CA GLY A 279 -2.39 -7.32 -2.29
C GLY A 279 -1.92 -6.96 -0.88
N ILE A 280 -0.86 -7.62 -0.41
CA ILE A 280 -0.06 -7.06 0.69
C ILE A 280 0.76 -5.90 0.12
N CYS A 281 0.60 -4.69 0.68
CA CYS A 281 1.36 -3.51 0.27
C CYS A 281 2.64 -3.29 1.12
N CYS A 282 2.80 -4.06 2.20
CA CYS A 282 4.00 -4.03 3.05
C CYS A 282 5.21 -4.60 2.30
N ALA A 283 6.31 -3.85 2.28
CA ALA A 283 7.64 -4.41 2.04
C ALA A 283 8.19 -4.95 3.38
N PRO A 284 8.68 -6.21 3.44
CA PRO A 284 9.16 -6.79 4.69
C PRO A 284 10.46 -6.14 5.17
N LEU A 285 10.71 -6.22 6.47
CA LEU A 285 12.06 -6.08 7.04
C LEU A 285 12.69 -7.48 7.11
N VAL A 286 13.92 -7.66 6.63
CA VAL A 286 14.69 -8.90 6.76
C VAL A 286 15.95 -8.64 7.59
N GLU A 287 16.22 -9.49 8.57
CA GLU A 287 17.49 -9.46 9.33
C GLU A 287 17.94 -10.89 9.65
N GLY A 288 19.09 -11.30 9.11
CA GLY A 288 19.56 -12.69 9.22
C GLY A 288 18.56 -13.66 8.59
N ASN A 289 18.18 -14.70 9.34
CA ASN A 289 17.21 -15.71 8.89
C ASN A 289 15.75 -15.34 9.23
N ARG A 290 15.45 -14.09 9.59
CA ARG A 290 14.09 -13.69 9.97
C ARG A 290 13.59 -12.54 9.12
N LEU A 291 12.29 -12.53 8.86
CA LEU A 291 11.61 -11.39 8.28
C LEU A 291 10.35 -11.01 9.06
N TRP A 292 10.03 -9.71 9.04
CA TRP A 292 8.86 -9.13 9.69
C TRP A 292 8.07 -8.29 8.70
N PHE A 293 6.74 -8.44 8.73
CA PHE A 293 5.85 -7.69 7.87
C PHE A 293 4.45 -7.59 8.51
N VAL A 294 3.59 -6.77 7.91
CA VAL A 294 2.16 -6.73 8.26
C VAL A 294 1.33 -7.26 7.10
N THR A 295 0.39 -8.15 7.43
CA THR A 295 -0.54 -8.74 6.46
C THR A 295 -1.69 -7.79 6.11
N SER A 296 -2.43 -8.09 5.03
CA SER A 296 -3.69 -7.40 4.70
C SER A 296 -4.78 -7.57 5.76
N ARG A 297 -4.58 -8.42 6.78
CA ARG A 297 -5.54 -8.72 7.86
C ARG A 297 -5.22 -8.00 9.18
N GLY A 298 -4.23 -7.12 9.21
CA GLY A 298 -3.79 -6.44 10.43
C GLY A 298 -3.03 -7.36 11.39
N GLU A 299 -2.39 -8.40 10.86
CA GLU A 299 -1.51 -9.30 11.61
C GLU A 299 -0.05 -8.90 11.38
N VAL A 300 0.67 -8.57 12.45
CA VAL A 300 2.13 -8.49 12.44
C VAL A 300 2.67 -9.91 12.54
N ARG A 301 3.56 -10.30 11.63
CA ARG A 301 4.14 -11.65 11.60
C ARG A 301 5.65 -11.60 11.53
N CYS A 302 6.29 -12.51 12.24
CA CYS A 302 7.67 -12.92 11.99
C CYS A 302 7.65 -14.27 11.28
N LEU A 303 8.32 -14.36 10.14
CA LEU A 303 8.53 -15.61 9.40
C LEU A 303 10.02 -15.96 9.40
N ASP A 304 10.32 -17.22 9.14
CA ASP A 304 11.64 -17.61 8.64
C ASP A 304 11.78 -17.21 7.15
N VAL A 305 13.01 -17.02 6.67
CA VAL A 305 13.32 -16.60 5.29
C VAL A 305 13.31 -17.73 4.26
N GLU A 306 13.62 -18.96 4.66
CA GLU A 306 13.44 -20.20 3.89
C GLU A 306 11.98 -20.64 3.87
N GLY A 307 11.23 -20.36 4.94
CA GLY A 307 9.92 -20.98 5.17
C GLY A 307 10.04 -22.51 5.21
N TYR A 308 8.98 -23.26 4.91
CA TYR A 308 9.09 -24.73 4.87
C TYR A 308 9.94 -25.27 3.68
N TYR A 309 10.57 -24.39 2.88
CA TYR A 309 11.29 -24.77 1.65
C TYR A 309 12.52 -25.64 1.91
N ASP A 310 13.27 -25.37 2.97
CA ASP A 310 14.42 -26.17 3.39
C ASP A 310 13.98 -27.53 4.00
N GLY A 311 12.85 -27.54 4.69
CA GLY A 311 12.26 -28.71 5.37
C GLY A 311 12.43 -28.69 6.89
N GLU A 312 12.73 -27.54 7.50
CA GLU A 312 12.74 -27.32 8.94
C GLU A 312 11.45 -26.60 9.39
N ASP A 313 11.26 -26.44 10.70
CA ASP A 313 10.10 -25.79 11.35
C ASP A 313 10.70 -24.99 12.51
N ASP A 314 11.09 -23.75 12.21
CA ASP A 314 11.97 -22.89 13.00
C ASP A 314 11.21 -22.09 14.07
N GLY A 315 9.88 -22.10 13.97
CA GLY A 315 8.98 -21.37 14.82
C GLY A 315 8.53 -22.12 16.09
N PRO A 316 8.19 -21.41 17.18
CA PRO A 316 7.33 -21.94 18.22
C PRO A 316 5.86 -22.11 17.76
N VAL A 317 5.44 -21.51 16.62
CA VAL A 317 4.09 -21.65 16.05
C VAL A 317 4.06 -22.85 15.10
N THR A 318 3.88 -24.03 15.65
CA THR A 318 3.78 -25.27 14.88
C THR A 318 2.35 -25.55 14.41
N GLY A 319 2.20 -26.10 13.20
CA GLY A 319 0.92 -26.63 12.72
C GLY A 319 -0.13 -25.57 12.34
N GLU A 320 0.29 -24.38 11.87
CA GLU A 320 -0.59 -23.29 11.45
C GLU A 320 -1.67 -23.78 10.47
N THR A 321 -2.93 -23.37 10.69
CA THR A 321 -4.07 -23.82 9.90
C THR A 321 -4.18 -23.05 8.58
N ALA A 322 -4.13 -23.78 7.46
CA ALA A 322 -4.36 -23.24 6.11
C ALA A 322 -5.60 -23.85 5.44
N PHE A 323 -6.34 -23.05 4.68
CA PHE A 323 -7.42 -23.55 3.83
C PHE A 323 -6.91 -24.38 2.66
N VAL A 324 -7.66 -25.42 2.32
CA VAL A 324 -7.38 -26.35 1.22
C VAL A 324 -8.47 -26.29 0.14
N ALA A 325 -9.74 -26.41 0.54
CA ALA A 325 -10.87 -26.48 -0.38
C ALA A 325 -12.20 -26.17 0.33
N GLU A 326 -13.25 -25.90 -0.44
CA GLU A 326 -14.62 -25.79 0.06
C GLU A 326 -15.65 -26.45 -0.85
N LEU A 327 -16.77 -26.87 -0.25
CA LEU A 327 -17.98 -27.25 -0.96
C LEU A 327 -19.16 -26.42 -0.45
N MET A 328 -19.88 -25.78 -1.35
CA MET A 328 -21.11 -25.04 -1.01
C MET A 328 -22.19 -26.02 -0.53
N LEU A 329 -22.70 -25.85 0.70
CA LEU A 329 -23.69 -26.73 1.32
C LEU A 329 -25.04 -26.78 0.57
N ALA A 330 -25.33 -25.76 -0.23
CA ALA A 330 -26.51 -25.72 -1.10
C ALA A 330 -26.36 -26.60 -2.37
N SER A 331 -25.12 -26.94 -2.76
CA SER A 331 -24.84 -27.82 -3.91
C SER A 331 -25.08 -29.29 -3.57
N ASP A 332 -25.30 -30.12 -4.59
CA ASP A 332 -25.50 -31.55 -4.38
C ASP A 332 -24.21 -32.25 -3.91
N ALA A 333 -23.04 -31.79 -4.37
CA ALA A 333 -21.74 -32.23 -3.86
C ALA A 333 -21.57 -31.92 -2.36
N GLY A 334 -21.92 -30.71 -1.92
CA GLY A 334 -21.86 -30.30 -0.51
C GLY A 334 -22.83 -31.10 0.38
N LYS A 335 -24.06 -31.35 -0.08
CA LYS A 335 -25.02 -32.22 0.63
C LYS A 335 -24.49 -33.65 0.74
N ALA A 336 -23.96 -34.21 -0.35
CA ALA A 336 -23.40 -35.55 -0.38
C ALA A 336 -22.16 -35.69 0.52
N ALA A 337 -21.29 -34.68 0.56
CA ALA A 337 -20.12 -34.65 1.45
C ALA A 337 -20.53 -34.70 2.93
N VAL A 338 -21.50 -33.87 3.35
CA VAL A 338 -22.00 -33.87 4.73
C VAL A 338 -22.63 -35.22 5.11
N ALA A 339 -23.38 -35.85 4.19
CA ALA A 339 -23.97 -37.16 4.42
C ALA A 339 -22.90 -38.26 4.56
N ALA A 340 -21.91 -38.29 3.65
CA ALA A 340 -20.80 -39.24 3.67
C ALA A 340 -19.95 -39.10 4.94
N LEU A 341 -19.64 -37.87 5.37
CA LEU A 341 -18.91 -37.61 6.61
C LEU A 341 -19.68 -38.10 7.84
N GLY A 342 -21.01 -38.01 7.85
CA GLY A 342 -21.87 -38.61 8.87
C GLY A 342 -21.83 -40.15 8.89
N GLU A 343 -21.50 -40.80 7.78
CA GLU A 343 -21.23 -42.24 7.68
C GLU A 343 -19.76 -42.62 7.92
N GLY A 344 -18.90 -41.65 8.26
CA GLY A 344 -17.47 -41.86 8.45
C GLY A 344 -16.66 -42.05 7.15
N LYS A 345 -17.08 -41.42 6.04
CA LYS A 345 -16.48 -41.54 4.71
C LYS A 345 -16.25 -40.18 4.04
N LEU A 346 -15.36 -40.12 3.06
CA LEU A 346 -15.32 -39.02 2.08
C LEU A 346 -16.30 -39.30 0.93
N SER A 347 -16.92 -38.25 0.37
CA SER A 347 -17.69 -38.35 -0.88
C SER A 347 -16.81 -38.08 -2.10
N ASP A 348 -17.19 -38.59 -3.27
CA ASP A 348 -16.46 -38.40 -4.53
C ASP A 348 -16.13 -36.92 -4.81
N GLY A 349 -17.10 -36.01 -4.66
CA GLY A 349 -16.89 -34.57 -4.88
C GLY A 349 -15.97 -33.89 -3.86
N LEU A 350 -15.80 -34.47 -2.67
CA LEU A 350 -14.83 -34.01 -1.68
C LEU A 350 -13.42 -34.54 -1.99
N VAL A 351 -13.32 -35.79 -2.48
CA VAL A 351 -12.07 -36.35 -3.00
C VAL A 351 -11.59 -35.58 -4.24
N GLU A 352 -12.50 -35.21 -5.15
CA GLU A 352 -12.21 -34.39 -6.33
C GLU A 352 -11.73 -32.97 -5.96
N ALA A 353 -12.37 -32.33 -4.96
CA ALA A 353 -11.95 -31.03 -4.46
C ALA A 353 -10.54 -31.07 -3.84
N LEU A 354 -10.27 -32.08 -3.00
CA LEU A 354 -8.94 -32.32 -2.41
C LEU A 354 -7.87 -32.59 -3.48
N GLN A 355 -8.16 -33.45 -4.46
CA GLN A 355 -7.26 -33.74 -5.57
C GLN A 355 -6.97 -32.48 -6.41
N THR A 356 -7.97 -31.62 -6.63
CA THR A 356 -7.81 -30.34 -7.35
C THR A 356 -6.89 -29.38 -6.60
N ALA A 357 -7.01 -29.32 -5.26
CA ALA A 357 -6.14 -28.53 -4.39
C ALA A 357 -4.69 -29.08 -4.28
N GLY A 358 -4.41 -30.27 -4.85
CA GLY A 358 -3.12 -30.96 -4.79
C GLY A 358 -3.01 -32.01 -3.69
N GLU A 359 -3.99 -32.11 -2.81
CA GLU A 359 -4.05 -33.03 -1.66
C GLU A 359 -4.72 -34.36 -2.07
N ALA A 360 -4.24 -34.99 -3.15
CA ALA A 360 -4.82 -36.20 -3.70
C ALA A 360 -4.87 -37.34 -2.66
N VAL A 361 -6.05 -37.92 -2.46
CA VAL A 361 -6.30 -38.96 -1.43
C VAL A 361 -5.73 -40.30 -1.89
N SER A 362 -4.98 -40.99 -1.02
CA SER A 362 -4.54 -42.36 -1.26
C SER A 362 -4.71 -43.26 -0.05
N GLY A 363 -4.96 -44.56 -0.28
CA GLY A 363 -5.24 -45.53 0.79
C GLY A 363 -6.58 -45.32 1.49
N ASP A 364 -6.69 -45.87 2.70
CA ASP A 364 -7.88 -45.73 3.55
C ASP A 364 -7.82 -44.43 4.36
N VAL A 365 -8.91 -43.65 4.36
CA VAL A 365 -9.07 -42.46 5.21
C VAL A 365 -9.98 -42.76 6.38
N LYS A 366 -9.51 -42.44 7.59
CA LYS A 366 -10.30 -42.47 8.83
C LYS A 366 -11.02 -41.14 9.01
N ILE A 367 -12.34 -41.17 9.21
CA ILE A 367 -13.14 -39.98 9.56
C ILE A 367 -13.58 -40.07 11.00
N GLU A 368 -13.35 -39.01 11.77
CA GLU A 368 -13.79 -38.86 13.15
C GLU A 368 -14.71 -37.65 13.28
N THR A 369 -15.93 -37.84 13.80
CA THR A 369 -16.84 -36.72 14.09
C THR A 369 -16.41 -36.02 15.38
N VAL A 370 -15.96 -34.77 15.28
CA VAL A 370 -15.57 -33.95 16.45
C VAL A 370 -16.70 -33.03 16.92
N ASN A 371 -17.64 -32.68 16.04
CA ASN A 371 -18.86 -31.95 16.36
C ASN A 371 -20.03 -32.51 15.53
N GLU A 372 -21.06 -33.03 16.19
CA GLU A 372 -22.11 -33.82 15.54
C GLU A 372 -22.82 -33.03 14.43
N GLY A 373 -22.70 -33.52 13.19
CA GLY A 373 -23.30 -32.88 12.01
C GLY A 373 -22.67 -31.54 11.60
N ALA A 374 -21.56 -31.10 12.21
CA ALA A 374 -20.95 -29.79 11.93
C ALA A 374 -19.42 -29.77 11.82
N GLY A 375 -18.70 -30.75 12.37
CA GLY A 375 -17.25 -30.82 12.35
C GLY A 375 -16.69 -32.24 12.37
N TRP A 376 -15.70 -32.51 11.55
CA TRP A 376 -15.03 -33.80 11.40
C TRP A 376 -13.52 -33.61 11.26
N VAL A 377 -12.76 -34.65 11.60
CA VAL A 377 -11.34 -34.78 11.26
C VAL A 377 -11.18 -35.94 10.30
N ALA A 378 -10.43 -35.74 9.21
CA ALA A 378 -10.05 -36.78 8.27
C ALA A 378 -8.55 -37.08 8.37
N SER A 379 -8.20 -38.33 8.68
CA SER A 379 -6.81 -38.77 8.86
C SER A 379 -6.46 -39.84 7.83
N GLY A 380 -5.39 -39.65 7.07
CA GLY A 380 -4.99 -40.56 5.99
C GLY A 380 -3.85 -39.99 5.16
N ASN A 381 -3.57 -40.61 4.01
CA ASN A 381 -2.55 -40.11 3.11
C ASN A 381 -3.16 -39.12 2.10
N PHE A 382 -2.72 -37.87 2.16
CA PHE A 382 -3.15 -36.76 1.32
C PHE A 382 -1.92 -36.14 0.65
N GLY A 383 -1.93 -36.02 -0.68
CA GLY A 383 -0.80 -35.48 -1.44
C GLY A 383 0.48 -36.32 -1.36
N GLY A 384 0.42 -37.55 -0.86
CA GLY A 384 1.57 -38.40 -0.55
C GLY A 384 2.05 -38.34 0.91
N VAL A 385 1.43 -37.51 1.75
CA VAL A 385 1.80 -37.28 3.16
C VAL A 385 0.71 -37.83 4.09
N ASP A 386 1.10 -38.54 5.16
CA ASP A 386 0.16 -38.95 6.20
C ASP A 386 -0.15 -37.74 7.11
N ARG A 387 -1.38 -37.23 7.04
CA ARG A 387 -1.80 -36.00 7.74
C ARG A 387 -3.28 -36.00 8.13
N THR A 388 -3.66 -34.98 8.88
CA THR A 388 -5.04 -34.73 9.35
C THR A 388 -5.59 -33.44 8.76
N PHE A 389 -6.83 -33.47 8.26
CA PHE A 389 -7.60 -32.28 7.90
C PHE A 389 -8.78 -32.07 8.86
N GLU A 390 -9.04 -30.82 9.23
CA GLU A 390 -10.31 -30.41 9.85
C GLU A 390 -11.33 -30.08 8.74
N LEU A 391 -12.54 -30.62 8.86
CA LEU A 391 -13.66 -30.34 7.98
C LEU A 391 -14.80 -29.74 8.78
N LYS A 392 -15.21 -28.52 8.44
CA LYS A 392 -16.11 -27.72 9.27
C LYS A 392 -17.20 -27.04 8.45
N LYS A 393 -18.43 -27.06 8.95
CA LYS A 393 -19.49 -26.20 8.44
C LYS A 393 -19.28 -24.77 8.91
N ALA A 394 -19.00 -23.86 7.97
CA ALA A 394 -18.85 -22.44 8.20
C ALA A 394 -19.81 -21.66 7.30
N GLY A 395 -20.90 -21.15 7.87
CA GLY A 395 -21.96 -20.46 7.12
C GLY A 395 -22.52 -21.33 5.98
N PRO A 396 -22.46 -20.90 4.71
CA PRO A 396 -22.99 -21.65 3.57
C PRO A 396 -22.03 -22.74 3.05
N ARG A 397 -20.87 -22.98 3.70
CA ARG A 397 -19.77 -23.80 3.17
C ARG A 397 -19.41 -24.96 4.10
N LEU A 398 -18.95 -26.06 3.52
CA LEU A 398 -18.11 -27.06 4.17
C LEU A 398 -16.66 -26.71 3.80
N SER A 399 -15.90 -26.17 4.74
CA SER A 399 -14.48 -25.82 4.56
C SER A 399 -13.60 -27.01 4.94
N VAL A 400 -12.49 -27.18 4.22
CA VAL A 400 -11.44 -28.14 4.51
C VAL A 400 -10.15 -27.39 4.83
N LEU A 401 -9.56 -27.71 5.98
CA LEU A 401 -8.42 -27.03 6.57
C LEU A 401 -7.33 -28.05 6.87
N LYS A 402 -6.06 -27.68 6.68
CA LYS A 402 -4.89 -28.50 7.06
C LYS A 402 -4.01 -27.74 8.05
N SER A 403 -3.27 -28.46 8.89
CA SER A 403 -2.07 -27.90 9.52
C SER A 403 -0.91 -27.96 8.54
N LEU A 404 -0.16 -26.85 8.44
CA LEU A 404 1.10 -26.76 7.71
C LEU A 404 2.26 -27.43 8.49
N GLY A 405 3.38 -27.63 7.80
CA GLY A 405 4.64 -28.13 8.35
C GLY A 405 5.62 -28.51 7.24
N ILE A 406 6.74 -29.13 7.59
CA ILE A 406 7.92 -29.44 6.75
C ILE A 406 7.69 -30.10 5.36
N HIS A 407 6.49 -30.62 5.11
CA HIS A 407 6.11 -31.21 3.82
C HIS A 407 5.48 -30.20 2.85
N ASP A 408 4.97 -29.09 3.36
CA ASP A 408 4.30 -28.02 2.61
C ASP A 408 5.31 -26.97 2.13
N LYS A 409 6.38 -27.44 1.46
CA LYS A 409 7.59 -26.67 1.07
C LYS A 409 7.41 -25.39 0.24
N ARG A 410 6.17 -25.03 -0.11
CA ARG A 410 5.83 -23.81 -0.85
C ARG A 410 5.06 -22.80 0.01
N ASP A 411 4.87 -23.11 1.28
CA ASP A 411 4.26 -22.24 2.29
C ASP A 411 5.33 -21.60 3.18
N ALA A 412 5.04 -20.41 3.67
CA ALA A 412 5.87 -19.75 4.68
C ALA A 412 5.85 -20.53 6.00
N ASP A 413 6.97 -20.52 6.72
CA ASP A 413 7.05 -20.95 8.12
C ASP A 413 6.89 -19.73 9.04
N THR A 414 6.03 -19.85 10.05
CA THR A 414 5.64 -18.75 10.93
C THR A 414 6.33 -18.90 12.28
N ILE A 415 7.11 -17.90 12.67
CA ILE A 415 7.78 -17.87 13.98
C ILE A 415 6.85 -17.31 15.05
N TRP A 416 6.17 -16.18 14.79
CA TRP A 416 5.14 -15.65 15.68
C TRP A 416 4.14 -14.76 14.94
N ILE A 417 2.94 -14.60 15.51
CA ILE A 417 1.83 -13.80 14.99
C ILE A 417 1.28 -12.90 16.10
N TYR A 418 0.96 -11.65 15.77
CA TYR A 418 0.20 -10.74 16.61
C TYR A 418 -0.94 -10.09 15.79
N ASN A 419 -2.19 -10.38 16.14
CA ASN A 419 -3.36 -9.86 15.41
C ASN A 419 -3.87 -8.55 16.05
N MET A 420 -3.58 -7.41 15.42
CA MET A 420 -3.89 -6.09 15.99
C MET A 420 -5.40 -5.86 16.11
N MET A 421 -6.19 -6.31 15.14
CA MET A 421 -7.66 -6.16 15.19
C MET A 421 -8.28 -6.92 16.37
N GLN A 422 -7.78 -8.12 16.68
CA GLN A 422 -8.26 -8.95 17.79
C GLN A 422 -7.74 -8.47 19.15
N GLU A 423 -6.44 -8.20 19.27
CA GLU A 423 -5.78 -7.92 20.54
C GLU A 423 -5.94 -6.45 20.98
N LEU A 424 -6.05 -5.51 20.02
CA LEU A 424 -6.11 -4.06 20.27
C LEU A 424 -7.43 -3.41 19.87
N GLY A 425 -8.31 -4.12 19.17
CA GLY A 425 -9.60 -3.59 18.70
C GLY A 425 -9.50 -2.56 17.58
N THR A 426 -8.38 -2.53 16.85
CA THR A 426 -8.17 -1.60 15.73
C THR A 426 -9.07 -1.93 14.54
N SER A 427 -9.62 -0.90 13.89
CA SER A 427 -10.41 -1.01 12.67
C SER A 427 -9.60 -0.41 11.52
N GLN A 428 -8.92 -1.28 10.76
CA GLN A 428 -8.06 -0.84 9.66
C GLN A 428 -8.88 -0.30 8.48
N HIS A 429 -8.49 0.83 7.89
CA HIS A 429 -9.18 1.40 6.73
C HIS A 429 -8.59 0.89 5.42
N ASN A 430 -9.44 0.36 4.52
CA ASN A 430 -9.14 -0.36 3.26
C ASN A 430 -8.25 -1.61 3.40
N MET A 431 -7.11 -1.52 4.08
CA MET A 431 -6.27 -2.60 4.60
C MET A 431 -5.15 -2.05 5.47
N CYS A 432 -4.48 -2.93 6.22
CA CYS A 432 -3.21 -2.56 6.84
C CYS A 432 -2.08 -2.50 5.81
N SER A 433 -1.36 -1.37 5.82
CA SER A 433 -0.17 -1.14 5.00
C SER A 433 0.85 -0.41 5.85
N CYS A 434 1.91 -1.11 6.25
CA CYS A 434 3.01 -0.57 7.04
C CYS A 434 4.26 -1.41 6.79
N SER A 435 5.24 -0.89 6.05
CA SER A 435 6.57 -1.51 5.97
C SER A 435 7.28 -1.25 7.29
N VAL A 436 7.42 -2.27 8.13
CA VAL A 436 7.98 -2.14 9.49
C VAL A 436 9.46 -1.72 9.46
N THR A 437 10.00 -1.30 10.61
CA THR A 437 11.45 -1.14 10.81
C THR A 437 11.83 -1.45 12.25
N SER A 438 13.12 -1.69 12.47
CA SER A 438 13.70 -2.09 13.75
C SER A 438 14.65 -1.04 14.32
N TYR A 439 14.92 -1.16 15.62
CA TYR A 439 16.12 -0.59 16.24
C TYR A 439 16.54 -1.45 17.44
N GLY A 440 17.62 -2.22 17.29
CA GLY A 440 17.96 -3.25 18.26
C GLY A 440 16.87 -4.33 18.29
N ASP A 441 16.32 -4.61 19.46
CA ASP A 441 15.22 -5.58 19.65
C ASP A 441 13.82 -5.00 19.43
N TYR A 442 13.70 -3.69 19.20
CA TYR A 442 12.43 -2.99 19.02
C TYR A 442 11.98 -3.07 17.57
N LEU A 443 10.72 -3.45 17.34
CA LEU A 443 10.01 -3.42 16.05
C LEU A 443 8.89 -2.38 16.13
N PHE A 444 8.86 -1.44 15.19
CA PHE A 444 7.88 -0.36 15.16
C PHE A 444 6.83 -0.60 14.07
N VAL A 445 5.55 -0.45 14.45
CA VAL A 445 4.40 -0.84 13.62
C VAL A 445 3.29 0.21 13.68
N ASN A 446 2.79 0.62 12.52
CA ASN A 446 1.55 1.39 12.35
C ASN A 446 0.38 0.41 12.18
N THR A 447 -0.72 0.62 12.91
CA THR A 447 -1.86 -0.33 12.93
C THR A 447 -2.84 -0.13 11.77
N SER A 448 -2.69 0.93 10.98
CA SER A 448 -3.62 1.37 9.93
C SER A 448 -5.06 1.61 10.36
N ASN A 449 -5.28 1.83 11.67
CA ASN A 449 -6.57 2.25 12.22
C ASN A 449 -7.12 3.47 11.47
N GLY A 450 -8.41 3.46 11.13
CA GLY A 450 -9.00 4.49 10.29
C GLY A 450 -10.52 4.40 10.20
N LEU A 451 -11.07 5.05 9.18
CA LEU A 451 -12.52 5.13 8.99
C LEU A 451 -13.16 3.81 8.51
N ASP A 452 -14.49 3.78 8.50
CA ASP A 452 -15.26 2.80 7.75
C ASP A 452 -15.39 3.16 6.26
N GLU A 453 -16.02 2.27 5.49
CA GLU A 453 -16.30 2.45 4.05
C GLU A 453 -17.17 3.68 3.70
N SER A 454 -17.74 4.39 4.69
CA SER A 454 -18.46 5.64 4.44
C SER A 454 -17.53 6.86 4.33
N HIS A 455 -16.27 6.71 4.74
CA HIS A 455 -15.27 7.78 4.87
C HIS A 455 -15.71 8.91 5.84
N LEU A 456 -16.63 8.61 6.77
CA LEU A 456 -17.13 9.56 7.77
C LEU A 456 -16.86 9.09 9.21
N ASN A 457 -17.28 7.86 9.54
CA ASN A 457 -17.20 7.33 10.90
C ASN A 457 -15.82 6.73 11.18
N LEU A 458 -15.29 6.97 12.37
CA LEU A 458 -14.09 6.32 12.89
C LEU A 458 -14.55 5.24 13.89
N PRO A 459 -14.49 3.93 13.56
CA PRO A 459 -15.08 2.89 14.40
C PRO A 459 -14.35 2.67 15.72
N ALA A 460 -13.04 2.92 15.75
CA ALA A 460 -12.16 2.63 16.88
C ALA A 460 -11.29 3.86 17.26
N PRO A 461 -11.88 4.97 17.75
CA PRO A 461 -11.18 6.24 17.96
C PRO A 461 -10.17 6.21 19.12
N ASP A 462 -10.33 5.28 20.07
CA ASP A 462 -9.43 5.11 21.22
C ASP A 462 -8.36 4.02 21.00
N ALA A 463 -8.47 3.25 19.90
CA ALA A 463 -7.57 2.13 19.62
C ALA A 463 -6.15 2.62 19.29
N PRO A 464 -5.11 1.85 19.64
CA PRO A 464 -3.73 2.16 19.28
C PRO A 464 -3.51 2.33 17.77
N THR A 465 -2.68 3.29 17.44
CA THR A 465 -2.29 3.68 16.09
C THR A 465 -0.83 3.35 15.81
N PHE A 466 0.01 3.35 16.85
CA PHE A 466 1.44 3.09 16.75
C PHE A 466 1.95 2.21 17.90
N LEU A 467 2.75 1.21 17.56
CA LEU A 467 3.21 0.16 18.48
C LEU A 467 4.73 0.02 18.47
N CYS A 468 5.29 -0.36 19.61
CA CYS A 468 6.61 -0.96 19.72
C CYS A 468 6.50 -2.37 20.29
N MET A 469 7.12 -3.33 19.61
CA MET A 469 7.10 -4.74 19.96
C MET A 469 8.53 -5.28 20.08
N ASN A 470 8.72 -6.37 20.84
CA ASN A 470 9.96 -7.13 20.81
C ASN A 470 9.98 -7.99 19.53
N LYS A 471 10.89 -7.68 18.60
CA LYS A 471 10.99 -8.37 17.30
C LYS A 471 11.22 -9.87 17.42
N ASN A 472 11.83 -10.33 18.52
CA ASN A 472 12.18 -11.74 18.70
C ASN A 472 11.00 -12.59 19.16
N THR A 473 10.02 -12.00 19.87
CA THR A 473 8.93 -12.71 20.56
C THR A 473 7.52 -12.30 20.15
N GLY A 474 7.33 -11.13 19.53
CA GLY A 474 6.00 -10.55 19.27
C GLY A 474 5.35 -9.93 20.51
N GLU A 475 6.07 -9.79 21.63
CA GLU A 475 5.58 -9.12 22.84
C GLU A 475 5.37 -7.62 22.59
N LEU A 476 4.20 -7.09 22.92
CA LEU A 476 3.92 -5.65 22.88
C LEU A 476 4.60 -4.94 24.07
N LEU A 477 5.51 -4.02 23.77
CA LEU A 477 6.28 -3.28 24.79
C LEU A 477 5.61 -1.96 25.16
N TRP A 478 5.13 -1.22 24.16
CA TRP A 478 4.28 -0.04 24.36
C TRP A 478 3.38 0.23 23.16
N GLN A 479 2.35 1.03 23.41
CA GLN A 479 1.41 1.51 22.41
C GLN A 479 1.11 3.00 22.58
N ASP A 480 0.80 3.68 21.48
CA ASP A 480 0.27 5.04 21.45
C ASP A 480 -1.02 5.08 20.60
N SER A 481 -1.94 5.97 20.95
CA SER A 481 -3.21 6.17 20.24
C SER A 481 -3.28 7.49 19.48
N SER A 482 -2.16 8.24 19.31
CA SER A 482 -2.19 9.49 18.54
C SER A 482 -2.43 9.20 17.06
N PRO A 483 -3.39 9.85 16.39
CA PRO A 483 -4.03 11.09 16.79
C PRO A 483 -5.47 10.93 17.32
N GLY A 484 -5.87 9.69 17.60
CA GLY A 484 -7.18 9.32 18.14
C GLY A 484 -8.33 9.73 17.22
N SER A 485 -9.27 10.48 17.77
CA SER A 485 -10.43 10.99 17.02
C SER A 485 -10.11 11.98 15.88
N ASN A 486 -8.84 12.38 15.69
CA ASN A 486 -8.42 13.25 14.59
C ASN A 486 -7.94 12.52 13.32
N ILE A 487 -7.99 11.18 13.26
CA ILE A 487 -7.66 10.45 12.03
C ILE A 487 -8.56 10.94 10.88
N LEU A 488 -7.95 11.40 9.79
CA LEU A 488 -8.64 11.97 8.64
C LEU A 488 -9.28 10.87 7.78
N HIS A 489 -8.56 9.78 7.53
CA HIS A 489 -8.95 8.68 6.63
C HIS A 489 -8.38 7.32 7.11
N GLY A 490 -7.29 6.83 6.51
CA GLY A 490 -6.49 5.71 7.05
C GLY A 490 -5.09 6.15 7.52
N GLN A 491 -4.28 5.17 7.93
CA GLN A 491 -2.90 5.38 8.39
C GLN A 491 -1.95 4.38 7.71
N TRP A 492 -1.23 4.80 6.68
CA TRP A 492 -0.46 3.86 5.83
C TRP A 492 1.03 4.20 5.66
N SER A 493 1.48 5.36 6.16
CA SER A 493 2.91 5.67 6.17
C SER A 493 3.67 4.71 7.08
N SER A 494 4.83 4.29 6.58
CA SER A 494 5.78 3.46 7.30
C SER A 494 6.60 4.28 8.31
N PRO A 495 7.07 3.69 9.42
CA PRO A 495 7.95 4.37 10.37
C PRO A 495 9.42 4.42 9.91
N THR A 496 10.16 5.36 10.49
CA THR A 496 11.60 5.64 10.23
C THR A 496 12.33 5.78 11.56
N VAL A 497 13.56 5.27 11.70
CA VAL A 497 14.33 5.34 12.96
C VAL A 497 15.76 5.83 12.73
N ALA A 498 16.11 6.95 13.35
CA ALA A 498 17.44 7.55 13.27
C ALA A 498 17.96 7.95 14.65
N VAL A 499 19.28 8.17 14.78
CA VAL A 499 19.87 8.77 16.00
C VAL A 499 20.07 10.25 15.72
N LEU A 500 19.15 11.06 16.23
CA LEU A 500 19.01 12.48 15.90
C LEU A 500 19.26 13.32 17.16
N GLY A 501 20.29 14.17 17.12
CA GLY A 501 20.75 14.91 18.30
C GLY A 501 21.35 14.04 19.40
N GLY A 502 21.87 12.86 19.04
CA GLY A 502 22.34 11.84 19.98
C GLY A 502 21.22 11.04 20.67
N VAL A 503 19.95 11.25 20.29
CA VAL A 503 18.80 10.50 20.80
C VAL A 503 18.28 9.56 19.71
N PRO A 504 18.11 8.25 19.95
CA PRO A 504 17.35 7.39 19.05
C PRO A 504 15.88 7.86 18.98
N GLN A 505 15.44 8.26 17.80
CA GLN A 505 14.08 8.76 17.55
C GLN A 505 13.41 7.87 16.51
N VAL A 506 12.17 7.45 16.80
CA VAL A 506 11.27 6.81 15.84
C VAL A 506 10.24 7.83 15.37
N LEU A 507 10.15 7.98 14.06
CA LEU A 507 9.26 8.92 13.38
C LEU A 507 8.00 8.18 12.93
N PHE A 508 6.85 8.76 13.22
CA PHE A 508 5.53 8.22 12.93
C PHE A 508 4.63 9.28 12.32
N CYS A 509 4.12 9.00 11.12
CA CYS A 509 3.14 9.81 10.43
C CYS A 509 1.72 9.45 10.91
N GLY A 510 1.09 10.37 11.63
CA GLY A 510 -0.30 10.23 12.07
C GLY A 510 -1.29 10.43 10.93
N GLY A 511 -2.45 9.77 11.04
CA GLY A 511 -3.57 9.92 10.09
C GLY A 511 -4.23 11.30 10.11
N ASP A 512 -3.78 12.21 10.97
CA ASP A 512 -4.24 13.60 11.13
C ASP A 512 -3.42 14.62 10.35
N GLY A 513 -2.37 14.16 9.64
CA GLY A 513 -1.44 15.04 8.92
C GLY A 513 -0.29 15.58 9.79
N TRP A 514 -0.05 14.99 10.97
CA TRP A 514 1.08 15.33 11.83
C TRP A 514 2.18 14.26 11.78
N LEU A 515 3.44 14.70 11.76
CA LEU A 515 4.60 13.87 12.02
C LEU A 515 4.93 13.93 13.52
N TYR A 516 5.00 12.75 14.15
CA TYR A 516 5.35 12.55 15.54
C TYR A 516 6.75 11.95 15.64
N SER A 517 7.50 12.33 16.67
CA SER A 517 8.76 11.69 17.06
C SER A 517 8.65 11.18 18.48
N PHE A 518 8.82 9.87 18.63
CA PHE A 518 8.98 9.23 19.93
C PHE A 518 10.43 8.79 20.10
N LYS A 519 10.86 8.56 21.34
CA LYS A 519 12.13 7.91 21.60
C LYS A 519 12.06 6.44 21.17
N ALA A 520 13.06 5.98 20.42
CA ALA A 520 13.15 4.62 19.91
C ALA A 520 13.72 3.67 20.98
N ASP A 521 12.94 3.41 22.03
CA ASP A 521 13.26 2.43 23.09
C ASP A 521 12.04 1.60 23.49
N GLY A 522 12.20 0.76 24.53
CA GLY A 522 11.14 -0.10 25.08
C GLY A 522 10.10 0.63 25.94
N GLY A 523 10.14 1.96 26.04
CA GLY A 523 9.17 2.75 26.80
C GLY A 523 9.24 2.55 28.32
N VAL A 524 8.25 3.09 29.01
CA VAL A 524 8.06 2.95 30.47
C VAL A 524 6.59 2.69 30.76
N GLU A 525 6.29 1.65 31.55
CA GLU A 525 4.91 1.27 31.95
C GLU A 525 3.93 1.15 30.76
N GLY A 526 4.40 0.59 29.63
CA GLY A 526 3.59 0.38 28.43
C GLY A 526 3.40 1.62 27.56
N LYS A 527 4.15 2.70 27.79
CA LYS A 527 4.01 3.98 27.08
C LYS A 527 5.33 4.49 26.48
N PRO A 528 5.31 5.13 25.29
CA PRO A 528 6.46 5.80 24.72
C PRO A 528 6.73 7.18 25.34
N GLU A 529 7.94 7.69 25.11
CA GLU A 529 8.32 9.09 25.37
C GLU A 529 8.15 9.91 24.07
N LEU A 530 7.12 10.75 23.98
CA LEU A 530 6.94 11.70 22.87
C LEU A 530 7.97 12.84 23.00
N LEU A 531 8.81 13.01 21.99
CA LEU A 531 9.87 14.02 21.93
C LEU A 531 9.38 15.31 21.28
N TRP A 532 8.78 15.21 20.09
CA TRP A 532 8.21 16.35 19.37
C TRP A 532 7.09 15.93 18.42
N LYS A 533 6.32 16.91 17.95
CA LYS A 533 5.30 16.75 16.90
C LYS A 533 5.20 17.97 15.99
N PHE A 534 4.93 17.75 14.71
CA PHE A 534 4.94 18.73 13.64
C PHE A 534 3.71 18.54 12.74
N ASP A 535 2.81 19.50 12.67
CA ASP A 535 1.69 19.50 11.70
C ASP A 535 2.24 19.83 10.31
N CYS A 536 2.13 18.89 9.38
CA CYS A 536 2.67 19.04 8.02
C CYS A 536 1.73 19.83 7.10
N ASN A 537 0.62 20.34 7.63
CA ASN A 537 -0.39 21.10 6.90
C ASN A 537 -0.45 22.57 7.38
N PRO A 538 -0.67 23.55 6.48
CA PRO A 538 -1.06 24.91 6.83
C PRO A 538 -2.27 24.94 7.77
N LYS A 539 -2.34 25.91 8.68
CA LYS A 539 -3.38 25.87 9.73
C LYS A 539 -4.81 26.13 9.24
N GLU A 540 -4.95 26.86 8.14
CA GLU A 540 -6.24 27.11 7.51
C GLU A 540 -6.62 26.03 6.48
N SER A 541 -5.75 25.03 6.24
CA SER A 541 -6.05 23.88 5.38
C SER A 541 -7.28 23.14 5.86
N LYS A 542 -8.08 22.64 4.90
CA LYS A 542 -9.36 22.00 5.18
C LYS A 542 -9.46 20.62 4.56
N TRP A 543 -9.88 19.66 5.38
CA TRP A 543 -10.21 18.33 4.92
C TRP A 543 -11.56 18.34 4.20
N VAL A 544 -11.50 18.06 2.90
CA VAL A 544 -12.65 17.81 2.03
C VAL A 544 -12.33 16.51 1.28
N ILE A 545 -13.33 15.64 1.12
CA ILE A 545 -13.16 14.38 0.39
C ILE A 545 -13.14 14.71 -1.11
N GLY A 546 -12.16 14.17 -1.83
CA GLY A 546 -11.90 14.50 -3.24
C GLY A 546 -10.83 15.60 -3.42
N GLY A 547 -10.71 16.12 -4.64
CA GLY A 547 -9.63 17.03 -5.02
C GLY A 547 -9.71 18.45 -4.46
N GLU A 548 -10.86 18.88 -3.91
CA GLU A 548 -11.04 20.23 -3.36
C GLU A 548 -10.44 20.42 -1.96
N GLY A 549 -9.90 19.36 -1.34
CA GLY A 549 -9.31 19.40 0.00
C GLY A 549 -7.85 19.86 0.00
N THR A 550 -7.52 20.89 0.80
CA THR A 550 -6.15 21.37 1.01
C THR A 550 -5.49 20.78 2.25
N ARG A 551 -6.25 20.08 3.13
CA ARG A 551 -5.67 19.29 4.22
C ARG A 551 -5.46 17.85 3.78
N ASN A 552 -4.26 17.36 4.04
CA ASN A 552 -3.74 16.07 3.66
C ASN A 552 -3.46 15.18 4.89
N ASN A 553 -3.40 13.87 4.67
CA ASN A 553 -2.82 12.94 5.63
C ASN A 553 -1.32 12.74 5.29
N LEU A 554 -0.73 11.61 5.69
CA LEU A 554 0.67 11.30 5.42
C LEU A 554 0.80 9.81 5.04
N ILE A 555 1.13 9.55 3.78
CA ILE A 555 1.33 8.19 3.23
C ILE A 555 2.80 7.97 2.84
N ALA A 556 3.46 8.99 2.28
CA ALA A 556 4.90 8.99 2.05
C ALA A 556 5.67 8.76 3.36
N THR A 557 6.82 8.09 3.26
CA THR A 557 7.64 7.71 4.43
C THR A 557 8.64 8.83 4.77
N PRO A 558 8.86 9.19 6.06
CA PRO A 558 9.89 10.16 6.42
C PRO A 558 11.29 9.66 6.05
N VAL A 559 12.10 10.50 5.40
CA VAL A 559 13.49 10.19 5.04
C VAL A 559 14.43 10.96 5.96
N VAL A 560 15.51 10.33 6.39
CA VAL A 560 16.56 10.99 7.19
C VAL A 560 17.84 11.12 6.38
N TYR A 561 18.34 12.35 6.26
CA TYR A 561 19.57 12.69 5.56
C TYR A 561 20.28 13.84 6.29
N ASN A 562 21.60 13.73 6.51
CA ASN A 562 22.44 14.73 7.19
C ASN A 562 21.81 15.30 8.50
N ASP A 563 21.32 14.42 9.38
CA ASP A 563 20.63 14.73 10.65
C ASP A 563 19.32 15.54 10.54
N LEU A 564 18.80 15.73 9.32
CA LEU A 564 17.51 16.37 9.03
C LEU A 564 16.46 15.35 8.60
N VAL A 565 15.18 15.72 8.77
CA VAL A 565 14.03 14.90 8.39
C VAL A 565 13.32 15.54 7.19
N TYR A 566 13.03 14.72 6.18
CA TYR A 566 12.34 15.11 4.97
C TYR A 566 11.02 14.32 4.86
N ILE A 567 9.92 15.02 4.60
CA ILE A 567 8.59 14.38 4.48
C ILE A 567 7.76 15.10 3.42
N ALA A 568 7.20 14.31 2.51
CA ALA A 568 6.24 14.75 1.50
C ALA A 568 4.81 14.45 1.96
N VAL A 569 3.85 15.25 1.50
CA VAL A 569 2.51 15.35 2.06
C VAL A 569 1.47 15.15 0.96
N GLY A 570 0.46 14.33 1.23
CA GLY A 570 -0.55 13.95 0.26
C GLY A 570 -1.68 13.12 0.87
N GLN A 571 -2.39 12.38 0.02
CA GLN A 571 -3.61 11.67 0.41
C GLN A 571 -3.74 10.35 -0.35
N ASP A 572 -4.78 9.58 -0.03
CA ASP A 572 -5.18 8.40 -0.79
C ASP A 572 -5.42 8.77 -2.27
N PRO A 573 -4.80 8.10 -3.25
CA PRO A 573 -5.02 8.32 -4.68
C PRO A 573 -6.50 8.32 -5.11
N GLU A 574 -7.39 7.60 -4.41
CA GLU A 574 -8.84 7.63 -4.70
C GLU A 574 -9.48 9.01 -4.49
N HIS A 575 -8.84 9.91 -3.73
CA HIS A 575 -9.30 11.28 -3.53
C HIS A 575 -8.77 12.27 -4.59
N GLY A 576 -8.00 11.80 -5.58
CA GLY A 576 -7.56 12.57 -6.74
C GLY A 576 -6.47 13.61 -6.46
N GLU A 577 -6.18 14.43 -7.46
CA GLU A 577 -5.18 15.49 -7.39
C GLU A 577 -5.53 16.60 -6.38
N GLY A 578 -4.51 17.39 -6.01
CA GLY A 578 -4.66 18.58 -5.18
C GLY A 578 -3.32 19.10 -4.66
N GLU A 579 -3.37 20.16 -3.86
CA GLU A 579 -2.21 20.74 -3.18
C GLU A 579 -1.48 19.70 -2.31
N GLY A 580 -0.16 19.65 -2.43
CA GLY A 580 0.73 18.91 -1.53
C GLY A 580 1.81 19.80 -0.93
N HIS A 581 2.67 19.21 -0.12
CA HIS A 581 3.78 19.91 0.53
C HIS A 581 4.99 19.01 0.64
N PHE A 582 6.17 19.62 0.70
CA PHE A 582 7.41 18.93 1.02
C PHE A 582 8.21 19.74 2.05
N TRP A 583 8.61 19.09 3.14
CA TRP A 583 9.20 19.73 4.32
C TRP A 583 10.61 19.24 4.60
N CYS A 584 11.49 20.15 5.01
CA CYS A 584 12.73 19.83 5.70
C CYS A 584 12.67 20.32 7.16
N ILE A 585 12.94 19.44 8.11
CA ILE A 585 12.65 19.61 9.54
C ILE A 585 13.90 19.30 10.38
N ASP A 586 14.19 20.17 11.37
CA ASP A 586 15.20 19.98 12.42
C ASP A 586 14.64 19.13 13.60
N PRO A 587 15.05 17.86 13.74
CA PRO A 587 14.50 16.93 14.74
C PRO A 587 15.08 17.12 16.16
N ASN A 588 15.85 18.18 16.40
CA ASN A 588 16.52 18.42 17.68
C ASN A 588 15.66 19.23 18.67
N LYS A 589 14.59 19.88 18.20
CA LYS A 589 13.62 20.59 19.06
C LYS A 589 12.67 19.61 19.77
N ARG A 590 11.86 20.12 20.72
CA ARG A 590 10.96 19.32 21.56
C ARG A 590 9.58 19.96 21.68
N GLY A 591 8.54 19.15 21.94
CA GLY A 591 7.15 19.60 22.07
C GLY A 591 6.48 19.88 20.72
N ASN A 592 5.58 20.87 20.66
CA ASN A 592 4.98 21.32 19.39
C ASN A 592 6.01 22.15 18.61
N VAL A 593 6.51 21.59 17.52
CA VAL A 593 7.55 22.18 16.66
C VAL A 593 7.02 22.52 15.25
N SER A 594 5.70 22.51 15.07
CA SER A 594 5.01 22.93 13.83
C SER A 594 5.43 24.33 13.37
N PRO A 595 5.28 24.70 12.08
CA PRO A 595 5.60 26.03 11.58
C PRO A 595 4.85 27.14 12.32
N GLN A 596 3.57 26.89 12.59
CA GLN A 596 2.65 27.80 13.25
C GLN A 596 1.89 27.08 14.37
N LEU A 597 1.35 27.85 15.30
CA LEU A 597 0.40 27.45 16.34
C LEU A 597 -1.01 27.91 15.93
N ALA A 598 -2.01 27.08 16.22
CA ALA A 598 -3.41 27.47 16.11
C ALA A 598 -3.83 28.15 17.42
N MET A 599 -4.30 29.39 17.35
CA MET A 599 -4.57 30.22 18.54
C MET A 599 -5.97 30.82 18.47
N LYS A 600 -6.69 30.85 19.60
CA LYS A 600 -7.92 31.64 19.74
C LYS A 600 -7.60 33.04 20.25
N VAL A 601 -8.24 34.06 19.69
CA VAL A 601 -8.14 35.44 20.17
C VAL A 601 -9.34 35.80 21.05
N GLU A 602 -9.08 36.20 22.30
CA GLU A 602 -10.11 36.67 23.22
C GLU A 602 -9.66 38.00 23.86
N GLY A 603 -10.12 39.11 23.29
CA GLY A 603 -9.61 40.44 23.62
C GLY A 603 -8.12 40.55 23.25
N ASP A 604 -7.29 40.92 24.21
CA ASP A 604 -5.83 40.97 24.05
C ASP A 604 -5.14 39.60 24.29
N SER A 605 -5.89 38.57 24.70
CA SER A 605 -5.34 37.24 25.00
C SER A 605 -5.26 36.36 23.75
N ARG A 606 -4.21 35.53 23.68
CA ARG A 606 -4.04 34.45 22.69
C ARG A 606 -3.77 33.13 23.41
N THR A 607 -4.57 32.12 23.11
CA THR A 607 -4.48 30.79 23.75
C THR A 607 -4.40 29.71 22.68
N GLU A 608 -3.45 28.77 22.77
CA GLU A 608 -3.36 27.64 21.84
C GLU A 608 -4.62 26.77 21.93
N ILE A 609 -5.22 26.43 20.79
CA ILE A 609 -6.41 25.58 20.73
C ILE A 609 -6.05 24.10 20.52
N PRO A 610 -6.86 23.16 21.04
CA PRO A 610 -6.68 21.74 20.75
C PRO A 610 -6.69 21.47 19.24
N HIS A 611 -5.94 20.44 18.82
CA HIS A 611 -5.98 20.01 17.42
C HIS A 611 -7.39 19.53 17.04
N LYS A 612 -7.82 19.89 15.83
CA LYS A 612 -9.14 19.59 15.25
C LYS A 612 -8.95 18.84 13.94
N ARG A 613 -9.63 17.70 13.80
CA ARG A 613 -9.66 16.83 12.61
C ARG A 613 -9.79 17.60 11.29
N ILE A 614 -10.87 18.36 11.10
CA ILE A 614 -11.26 18.86 9.78
C ILE A 614 -10.43 20.07 9.32
N GLN A 615 -10.17 21.02 10.22
CA GLN A 615 -9.50 22.29 9.93
C GLN A 615 -8.94 22.83 11.24
N ALA A 616 -7.65 23.20 11.28
CA ALA A 616 -6.99 23.54 12.54
C ALA A 616 -7.34 24.97 13.01
N VAL A 617 -7.46 25.92 12.08
CA VAL A 617 -7.87 27.32 12.31
C VAL A 617 -9.09 27.64 11.44
N GLU A 618 -10.17 28.10 12.09
CA GLU A 618 -11.42 28.56 11.50
C GLU A 618 -11.57 30.07 11.78
N PRO A 619 -11.11 30.97 10.88
CA PRO A 619 -11.05 32.41 11.12
C PRO A 619 -12.40 33.03 11.51
N GLU A 620 -13.51 32.50 11.00
CA GLU A 620 -14.87 32.90 11.34
C GLU A 620 -15.25 32.69 12.81
N LYS A 621 -14.46 31.91 13.56
CA LYS A 621 -14.61 31.68 15.01
C LYS A 621 -13.67 32.54 15.87
N GLY A 622 -12.93 33.48 15.27
CA GLY A 622 -11.92 34.29 15.96
C GLY A 622 -10.63 33.52 16.28
N GLU A 623 -10.33 32.51 15.48
CA GLU A 623 -9.09 31.74 15.53
C GLU A 623 -8.09 32.30 14.51
N ILE A 624 -6.79 32.17 14.79
CA ILE A 624 -5.71 32.63 13.92
C ILE A 624 -4.54 31.63 13.92
N ALA A 625 -3.82 31.58 12.81
CA ALA A 625 -2.47 31.01 12.78
C ALA A 625 -1.46 32.03 13.33
N VAL A 626 -0.48 31.57 14.12
CA VAL A 626 0.61 32.42 14.65
C VAL A 626 1.93 31.66 14.51
N ASP A 627 2.96 32.32 13.98
CA ASP A 627 4.29 31.71 13.82
C ASP A 627 4.82 31.15 15.15
N ASN A 628 5.30 29.90 15.10
CA ASN A 628 5.77 29.21 16.27
C ASN A 628 7.24 29.59 16.54
N PRO A 629 7.60 30.24 17.65
CA PRO A 629 9.00 30.52 17.99
C PRO A 629 9.81 29.23 18.24
N ASN A 630 9.15 28.10 18.43
CA ASN A 630 9.74 26.76 18.56
C ASN A 630 9.69 25.95 17.23
N SER A 631 9.32 26.57 16.11
CA SER A 631 9.24 25.93 14.78
C SER A 631 10.53 25.19 14.42
N ALA A 632 10.42 23.93 13.98
CA ALA A 632 11.53 23.12 13.48
C ALA A 632 11.73 23.21 11.96
N VAL A 633 11.02 24.08 11.26
CA VAL A 633 11.19 24.26 9.81
C VAL A 633 12.63 24.70 9.48
N VAL A 634 13.28 23.96 8.59
CA VAL A 634 14.50 24.38 7.90
C VAL A 634 14.11 25.08 6.59
N TRP A 635 13.23 24.44 5.82
CA TRP A 635 12.55 25.02 4.67
C TRP A 635 11.24 24.27 4.35
N HIS A 636 10.41 24.86 3.49
CA HIS A 636 9.14 24.33 2.99
C HIS A 636 9.07 24.53 1.48
N TYR A 637 8.53 23.54 0.77
CA TYR A 637 8.14 23.62 -0.64
C TYR A 637 6.65 23.30 -0.78
N SER A 638 5.96 24.12 -1.56
CA SER A 638 4.60 23.87 -2.07
C SER A 638 4.38 24.55 -3.42
N LEU A 639 4.98 25.72 -3.62
CA LEU A 639 4.99 26.49 -4.87
C LEU A 639 6.40 27.04 -5.09
N SER A 640 6.84 27.19 -6.34
CA SER A 640 8.08 27.88 -6.70
C SER A 640 7.99 28.44 -8.12
N ASP A 641 7.75 29.75 -8.26
CA ASP A 641 7.92 30.50 -9.52
C ASP A 641 9.39 30.33 -9.96
N ASN A 642 9.60 29.42 -10.91
CA ASN A 642 10.91 29.00 -11.41
C ASN A 642 11.29 29.77 -12.68
N ASN A 643 10.33 30.47 -13.29
CA ASN A 643 10.48 31.20 -14.55
C ASN A 643 10.60 32.75 -14.37
N ASP A 644 10.35 33.25 -13.16
CA ASP A 644 10.33 34.66 -12.73
C ASP A 644 9.26 35.53 -13.45
N ASP A 645 8.15 34.95 -13.93
CA ASP A 645 7.07 35.68 -14.62
C ASP A 645 5.95 36.20 -13.70
N GLY A 646 5.84 35.65 -12.49
CA GLY A 646 4.94 36.09 -11.43
C GLY A 646 3.55 35.43 -11.43
N GLU A 647 3.28 34.48 -12.32
CA GLU A 647 2.20 33.50 -12.16
C GLU A 647 2.77 32.21 -11.53
N ILE A 648 1.97 31.15 -11.39
CA ILE A 648 2.43 29.82 -10.98
C ILE A 648 1.85 28.81 -11.97
N ASP A 649 2.72 28.12 -12.70
CA ASP A 649 2.34 27.03 -13.61
C ASP A 649 2.16 25.71 -12.84
N PHE A 650 1.53 24.71 -13.49
CA PHE A 650 1.30 23.39 -12.90
C PHE A 650 2.60 22.72 -12.46
N GLU A 651 3.64 22.82 -13.29
CA GLU A 651 4.98 22.27 -13.05
C GLU A 651 5.77 23.00 -11.92
N GLU A 652 5.19 24.07 -11.37
CA GLU A 652 5.76 24.88 -10.29
C GLU A 652 5.11 24.59 -8.93
N GLU A 653 3.99 23.85 -8.91
CA GLU A 653 3.32 23.36 -7.71
C GLU A 653 3.81 21.96 -7.28
N MET A 654 3.96 21.73 -5.98
CA MET A 654 4.09 20.40 -5.40
C MET A 654 2.68 19.84 -5.16
N HIS A 655 2.27 18.82 -5.93
CA HIS A 655 0.98 18.18 -5.72
C HIS A 655 1.02 17.16 -4.57
N ARG A 656 -0.15 16.65 -4.21
CA ARG A 656 -0.30 15.49 -3.31
C ARG A 656 0.65 14.37 -3.74
N THR A 657 1.28 13.70 -2.78
CA THR A 657 2.08 12.51 -3.08
C THR A 657 1.97 11.41 -2.03
N ILE A 658 2.13 10.18 -2.50
CA ILE A 658 2.40 8.98 -1.68
C ILE A 658 3.86 8.50 -1.85
N GLY A 659 4.59 9.08 -2.81
CA GLY A 659 5.99 8.78 -3.11
C GLY A 659 6.92 9.29 -2.02
N THR A 660 7.93 8.50 -1.71
CA THR A 660 9.01 8.86 -0.77
C THR A 660 10.17 9.50 -1.55
N CYS A 661 10.83 10.50 -0.99
CA CYS A 661 11.98 11.13 -1.67
C CYS A 661 13.25 10.25 -1.62
N ALA A 662 14.19 10.48 -2.52
CA ALA A 662 15.55 9.95 -2.45
C ALA A 662 16.56 11.10 -2.46
N ILE A 663 17.58 11.04 -1.61
CA ILE A 663 18.49 12.17 -1.35
C ILE A 663 19.95 11.72 -1.39
N LYS A 664 20.75 12.29 -2.29
CA LYS A 664 22.18 11.99 -2.40
C LYS A 664 22.97 13.25 -2.73
N ASP A 665 24.16 13.41 -2.17
CA ASP A 665 25.07 14.52 -2.45
C ASP A 665 24.39 15.92 -2.39
N ASP A 666 23.51 16.10 -1.39
CA ASP A 666 22.61 17.25 -1.18
C ASP A 666 21.60 17.55 -2.32
N VAL A 667 21.33 16.58 -3.20
CA VAL A 667 20.28 16.64 -4.24
C VAL A 667 19.14 15.68 -3.90
N ILE A 668 17.92 16.21 -3.90
CA ILE A 668 16.66 15.46 -3.69
C ILE A 668 15.99 15.18 -5.02
N TYR A 669 15.43 13.98 -5.16
CA TYR A 669 14.40 13.66 -6.14
C TYR A 669 13.13 13.20 -5.40
N VAL A 670 11.97 13.73 -5.77
CA VAL A 670 10.65 13.31 -5.24
C VAL A 670 9.62 13.35 -6.37
N ALA A 671 8.80 12.31 -6.48
CA ALA A 671 7.69 12.28 -7.43
C ALA A 671 6.38 12.67 -6.73
N ASP A 672 5.47 13.34 -7.46
CA ASP A 672 4.10 13.57 -7.02
C ASP A 672 3.08 12.70 -7.77
N PHE A 673 1.84 12.68 -7.26
CA PHE A 673 0.76 11.87 -7.82
C PHE A 673 0.35 12.32 -9.22
N SER A 674 0.41 13.64 -9.48
CA SER A 674 0.17 14.27 -10.78
C SER A 674 1.09 13.77 -11.90
N GLY A 675 2.25 13.17 -11.56
CA GLY A 675 3.22 12.67 -12.53
C GLY A 675 4.48 13.55 -12.66
N LEU A 676 4.66 14.54 -11.78
CA LEU A 676 5.83 15.40 -11.80
C LEU A 676 6.97 14.80 -10.97
N LEU A 677 8.19 14.82 -11.52
CA LEU A 677 9.43 14.56 -10.80
C LEU A 677 10.10 15.90 -10.45
N HIS A 678 10.15 16.20 -9.16
CA HIS A 678 10.78 17.40 -8.62
C HIS A 678 12.21 17.12 -8.19
N CYS A 679 13.16 17.95 -8.63
CA CYS A 679 14.56 17.92 -8.21
C CYS A 679 14.88 19.16 -7.35
N LEU A 680 15.37 18.99 -6.12
CA LEU A 680 15.62 20.09 -5.17
C LEU A 680 16.99 20.01 -4.48
N ASP A 681 17.47 21.15 -3.97
CA ASP A 681 18.61 21.20 -3.04
C ASP A 681 18.16 20.78 -1.63
N ALA A 682 18.84 19.80 -1.03
CA ALA A 682 18.47 19.25 0.27
C ALA A 682 18.62 20.24 1.44
N ARG A 683 19.47 21.26 1.29
CA ARG A 683 19.71 22.31 2.30
C ARG A 683 18.88 23.56 2.04
N GLY A 684 18.40 23.72 0.81
CA GLY A 684 17.69 24.91 0.35
C GLY A 684 18.61 26.15 0.31
N GLU A 685 18.01 27.32 0.14
CA GLU A 685 18.73 28.59 0.09
C GLU A 685 18.04 29.62 0.98
N ASN A 686 18.79 30.24 1.91
CA ASN A 686 18.30 31.25 2.87
C ASN A 686 17.08 30.83 3.72
N GLY A 687 16.86 29.53 3.94
CA GLY A 687 15.71 28.99 4.69
C GLY A 687 14.46 28.76 3.82
N GLN A 688 14.60 28.83 2.50
CA GLN A 688 13.57 28.49 1.52
C GLN A 688 13.99 27.24 0.74
N ALA A 689 13.01 26.52 0.19
CA ALA A 689 13.32 25.44 -0.74
C ALA A 689 13.99 26.01 -2.00
N LYS A 690 14.79 25.19 -2.66
CA LYS A 690 15.45 25.54 -3.92
C LYS A 690 15.20 24.43 -4.92
N VAL A 691 14.32 24.69 -5.87
CA VAL A 691 14.08 23.80 -7.00
C VAL A 691 15.25 23.92 -7.98
N HIS A 692 15.67 22.79 -8.54
CA HIS A 692 16.63 22.70 -9.63
C HIS A 692 15.91 22.53 -10.97
N PHE A 693 14.89 21.68 -11.00
CA PHE A 693 13.93 21.52 -12.09
C PHE A 693 12.72 20.70 -11.63
N THR A 694 11.65 20.78 -12.41
CA THR A 694 10.53 19.82 -12.42
C THR A 694 10.50 19.15 -13.80
N TYR A 695 10.05 17.91 -13.88
CA TYR A 695 9.84 17.16 -15.14
C TYR A 695 8.49 16.45 -15.13
N ASP A 696 7.67 16.64 -16.17
CA ASP A 696 6.41 15.93 -16.36
C ASP A 696 6.65 14.56 -17.01
N MET A 697 6.33 13.49 -16.29
CA MET A 697 6.41 12.10 -16.80
C MET A 697 5.18 11.71 -17.65
N PHE A 698 4.21 12.63 -17.83
CA PHE A 698 2.97 12.47 -18.59
C PHE A 698 1.99 11.39 -18.08
N ALA A 699 2.31 10.74 -16.96
CA ALA A 699 1.48 9.73 -16.29
C ALA A 699 1.64 9.79 -14.77
N GLN A 700 0.58 9.43 -14.03
CA GLN A 700 0.56 9.48 -12.57
C GLN A 700 1.66 8.60 -11.95
N SER A 701 2.31 9.07 -10.88
CA SER A 701 3.36 8.32 -10.18
C SER A 701 2.99 7.99 -8.74
N TRP A 702 3.12 6.71 -8.40
CA TRP A 702 2.85 6.15 -7.06
C TRP A 702 4.15 5.67 -6.40
N GLY A 703 5.17 5.42 -7.22
CA GLY A 703 6.48 4.96 -6.81
C GLY A 703 7.35 6.07 -6.21
N SER A 704 8.51 5.67 -5.71
CA SER A 704 9.54 6.58 -5.22
C SER A 704 10.76 6.51 -6.14
N PRO A 705 11.57 7.57 -6.26
CA PRO A 705 12.82 7.51 -7.02
C PRO A 705 13.83 6.53 -6.40
N LEU A 706 14.69 5.98 -7.25
CA LEU A 706 15.88 5.21 -6.91
C LEU A 706 17.12 5.95 -7.39
N ILE A 707 18.10 6.23 -6.53
CA ILE A 707 19.37 6.85 -6.94
C ILE A 707 20.49 5.81 -6.81
N SER A 708 21.02 5.32 -7.94
CA SER A 708 22.08 4.30 -7.94
C SER A 708 22.97 4.38 -9.20
N ASP A 709 24.21 3.90 -9.12
CA ASP A 709 25.24 3.95 -10.19
C ASP A 709 25.36 5.30 -10.96
N GLY A 710 25.05 6.42 -10.30
CA GLY A 710 25.05 7.77 -10.90
C GLY A 710 23.82 8.09 -11.77
N HIS A 711 22.71 7.38 -11.60
CA HIS A 711 21.44 7.61 -12.30
C HIS A 711 20.29 7.73 -11.30
N VAL A 712 19.17 8.25 -11.76
CA VAL A 712 17.88 8.23 -11.05
C VAL A 712 16.89 7.43 -11.88
N TYR A 713 16.14 6.54 -11.24
CA TYR A 713 15.09 5.73 -11.86
C TYR A 713 13.77 6.01 -11.15
N VAL A 714 12.71 6.29 -11.90
CA VAL A 714 11.34 6.48 -11.40
C VAL A 714 10.37 5.82 -12.38
N GLY A 715 9.27 5.25 -11.89
CA GLY A 715 8.25 4.62 -12.72
C GLY A 715 6.86 5.23 -12.52
N ASP A 716 5.99 5.01 -13.51
CA ASP A 716 4.66 5.60 -13.59
C ASP A 716 3.53 4.57 -13.88
N GLU A 717 2.29 5.06 -13.97
CA GLU A 717 1.10 4.25 -14.24
C GLU A 717 1.00 3.71 -15.68
N ASP A 718 1.52 4.39 -16.70
CA ASP A 718 1.55 3.85 -18.07
C ASP A 718 2.60 2.73 -18.23
N GLY A 719 3.48 2.62 -17.24
CA GLY A 719 4.45 1.55 -17.07
C GLY A 719 5.82 1.91 -17.64
N ASP A 720 6.07 3.18 -17.91
CA ASP A 720 7.39 3.66 -18.28
C ASP A 720 8.28 3.82 -17.04
N VAL A 721 9.59 3.74 -17.28
CA VAL A 721 10.63 3.97 -16.28
C VAL A 721 11.55 5.02 -16.84
N ALA A 722 11.41 6.25 -16.35
CA ALA A 722 12.24 7.37 -16.74
C ALA A 722 13.60 7.28 -16.01
N ILE A 723 14.69 7.40 -16.77
CA ILE A 723 16.06 7.26 -16.29
C ILE A 723 16.80 8.57 -16.51
N PHE A 724 17.21 9.23 -15.42
CA PHE A 724 17.97 10.47 -15.48
C PHE A 724 19.46 10.21 -15.18
N GLN A 725 20.33 11.04 -15.74
CA GLN A 725 21.69 11.18 -15.20
C GLN A 725 21.58 11.87 -13.83
N PHE A 726 22.20 11.34 -12.78
CA PHE A 726 22.12 11.97 -11.45
C PHE A 726 22.82 13.34 -11.42
N GLY A 727 22.10 14.37 -10.98
CA GLY A 727 22.62 15.72 -10.72
C GLY A 727 21.64 16.83 -11.10
N PRO A 728 21.74 18.01 -10.47
CA PRO A 728 20.78 19.10 -10.60
C PRO A 728 20.71 19.74 -12.00
N GLN A 729 21.72 19.49 -12.85
CA GLN A 729 21.80 19.98 -14.23
C GLN A 729 21.15 19.07 -15.28
N TYR A 730 20.60 17.91 -14.88
CA TYR A 730 20.07 16.90 -15.80
C TYR A 730 18.55 16.82 -15.68
N ASN A 731 17.89 17.81 -16.28
CA ASN A 731 16.44 18.04 -16.22
C ASN A 731 15.61 17.23 -17.25
N GLU A 732 16.24 16.33 -17.99
CA GLU A 732 15.63 15.51 -19.04
C GLU A 732 16.09 14.06 -18.84
N PRO A 733 15.22 13.05 -19.03
CA PRO A 733 15.64 11.66 -18.98
C PRO A 733 16.59 11.34 -20.13
N MET A 734 17.56 10.46 -19.89
CA MET A 734 18.43 9.91 -20.93
C MET A 734 17.76 8.77 -21.70
N GLU A 735 16.84 8.05 -21.05
CA GLU A 735 16.06 6.94 -21.58
C GLU A 735 14.71 6.86 -20.83
N GLU A 736 13.68 6.37 -21.51
CA GLU A 736 12.37 6.01 -20.95
C GLU A 736 12.05 4.60 -21.44
N ILE A 737 11.78 3.66 -20.52
CA ILE A 737 11.68 2.24 -20.86
C ILE A 737 10.37 1.64 -20.40
N ASN A 738 9.50 1.32 -21.36
CA ASN A 738 8.20 0.71 -21.09
C ASN A 738 8.32 -0.75 -20.60
N MET A 739 7.76 -1.00 -19.42
CA MET A 739 7.69 -2.30 -18.75
C MET A 739 6.42 -3.10 -19.12
N GLY A 740 5.61 -2.61 -20.07
CA GLY A 740 4.43 -3.29 -20.61
C GLY A 740 3.21 -3.32 -19.69
N SER A 741 3.35 -2.86 -18.45
CA SER A 741 2.28 -2.67 -17.46
C SER A 741 2.77 -1.69 -16.37
N SER A 742 1.82 -1.01 -15.72
CA SER A 742 2.02 0.02 -14.68
C SER A 742 3.08 -0.33 -13.65
N VAL A 743 3.95 0.62 -13.32
CA VAL A 743 5.03 0.52 -12.33
C VAL A 743 4.64 1.34 -11.08
N TYR A 744 3.62 0.86 -10.35
CA TYR A 744 3.19 1.51 -9.10
C TYR A 744 4.18 1.29 -7.93
N SER A 745 5.03 0.26 -8.03
CA SER A 745 6.03 -0.06 -7.00
C SER A 745 7.36 0.61 -7.32
N THR A 746 8.14 0.89 -6.28
CA THR A 746 9.44 1.55 -6.39
C THR A 746 10.52 0.61 -6.95
N PRO A 747 11.30 1.02 -7.97
CA PRO A 747 12.54 0.37 -8.34
C PRO A 747 13.52 0.31 -7.17
N ILE A 748 14.20 -0.83 -6.98
CA ILE A 748 15.32 -0.95 -6.03
C ILE A 748 16.51 -1.59 -6.72
N ALA A 749 17.71 -1.41 -6.17
CA ALA A 749 18.91 -2.08 -6.67
C ALA A 749 19.65 -2.79 -5.54
N ALA A 750 20.09 -4.02 -5.81
CA ALA A 750 20.88 -4.85 -4.91
C ALA A 750 21.79 -5.79 -5.73
N ASN A 751 22.96 -6.15 -5.19
CA ASN A 751 23.84 -7.20 -5.73
C ASN A 751 24.15 -7.10 -7.25
N GLY A 752 24.25 -5.88 -7.79
CA GLY A 752 24.53 -5.62 -9.22
C GLY A 752 23.30 -5.55 -10.13
N ARG A 753 22.08 -5.70 -9.59
CA ARG A 753 20.82 -5.80 -10.32
C ARG A 753 19.87 -4.66 -9.96
N ILE A 754 19.01 -4.28 -10.91
CA ILE A 754 17.79 -3.51 -10.66
C ILE A 754 16.63 -4.49 -10.57
N TYR A 755 15.74 -4.28 -9.59
CA TYR A 755 14.49 -5.01 -9.43
C TYR A 755 13.32 -4.05 -9.62
N ILE A 756 12.42 -4.39 -10.53
CA ILE A 756 11.23 -3.59 -10.86
C ILE A 756 10.01 -4.49 -10.81
N SER A 757 9.06 -4.14 -9.94
CA SER A 757 7.73 -4.75 -9.92
C SER A 757 6.79 -3.90 -10.77
N THR A 758 6.30 -4.46 -11.88
CA THR A 758 5.06 -3.97 -12.48
C THR A 758 3.87 -4.47 -11.67
N LYS A 759 2.69 -4.02 -12.04
CA LYS A 759 1.40 -4.51 -11.54
C LYS A 759 1.32 -6.05 -11.44
N ASP A 760 1.89 -6.78 -12.40
CA ASP A 760 1.73 -8.23 -12.55
C ASP A 760 3.04 -9.05 -12.64
N LYS A 761 4.22 -8.42 -12.66
CA LYS A 761 5.52 -9.10 -12.78
C LYS A 761 6.61 -8.45 -11.95
N LEU A 762 7.57 -9.25 -11.49
CA LEU A 762 8.85 -8.81 -10.95
C LEU A 762 9.93 -9.12 -11.98
N PHE A 763 10.72 -8.12 -12.36
CA PHE A 763 11.87 -8.26 -13.25
C PHE A 763 13.17 -8.09 -12.47
N ALA A 764 14.16 -8.95 -12.75
CA ALA A 764 15.55 -8.72 -12.34
C ALA A 764 16.38 -8.36 -13.58
N ILE A 765 17.01 -7.19 -13.53
CA ILE A 765 17.66 -6.54 -14.67
C ILE A 765 19.15 -6.36 -14.35
N GLU A 766 20.02 -6.96 -15.15
CA GLU A 766 21.46 -6.95 -14.99
C GLU A 766 22.12 -6.74 -16.35
N LYS A 767 23.21 -5.98 -16.37
CA LYS A 767 23.98 -5.77 -17.61
C LYS A 767 24.61 -7.08 -18.07
N GLN A 768 24.11 -7.65 -19.17
CA GLN A 768 24.68 -8.86 -19.74
C GLN A 768 26.10 -8.61 -20.24
N SER A 769 27.00 -9.55 -19.97
CA SER A 769 28.38 -9.52 -20.50
C SER A 769 28.36 -9.83 -22.00
N GLN A 770 28.87 -8.91 -22.83
CA GLN A 770 29.04 -9.08 -24.28
C GLN A 770 30.17 -10.05 -24.64
#